data_AF-A0A7R9W6U8-F1
#
_entry.id   AF-A0A7R9W6U8-F1
#
_cell.length_a   1.000
_cell.length_b   1.000
_cell.length_c   1.000
_cell.angle_alpha   90.00
_cell.angle_beta   90.00
_cell.angle_gamma   90.00
#
_symmetry.space_group_name_H-M   'P 1'
#
loop_
_entity.id
_entity.type
_entity.pdbx_description
1 polymer ?
#
loop_
_entity_poly.entity_id
_entity_poly.type
_entity_poly.pdbx_seq_one_letter_code
_entity_poly.pdbx_strand_id
1 'polypeptide(L)'
;MDRSRSAITFCLAVAQLGASVAAQSEPALCSAEYRQTECPKYCTGYMSDMCCKYHGQTASMLTVPFGHNLAITARREWFQNCTGANLAFTNYVAQGPGAFRPLFEVGEGARDDAEGSGVYDSYMTMATSVNTFAEYVEDLSPRIRVTPQLEWTDILPYVRKMGTFQGKQLTMPFDLDFVNILLRDDLRDRYEKEAGRKEPRTWEEFAEYVEYWHGKDLNNDGKPDFGICSLNGAGPGGPQAMLMAIAATKLQYMGANTGTWFDTEDPNAVPLFENPAFKEAAELTRRFWMHSIDDQPGGWTELHEDYWHNGECAAYMWLTGSVAFVLTKGPIGVCASYPKPCITEGSPEWPNRTVIWEPTHEDGTYWEPRRVRPMGSEKVYDRQSGKMMKCTPEIDPKEDEVNCPYLDPEEDERDGVWINRAPYYYSAFQHCSISFRKDAPLANRDLLWDFVVMANLEAAPVVAQALGSTYLDPFRRSHLSEENKELYSKAWTDQQYEDLRRTFFWAGSTGNTVLPLSIPGQEDYELAMEMLLWQYLLDIGTDCTSKNDCKCRKYLNPGPNCGYGWGDDPDTALWARSRANGGSLTVDEFASKLSRRWNTITMTYGGGRAQINQYRGSLGLDDLPVPMAVDDDAWVFPLVIALSATIGFILVSIVVGWVVITYREKKRLQKKREAEYERAILAAEEESGALGHPMVLCAASVFMDLPHLKSYENLRNEGKLVFLDTLEKIQAFKSRHLIVFLSHQWLGWGIPDPENIHHNAMKEALRQVVSRCRRVGIGSQATLDDMYVWCDFTSIAQEHRPMQVMAVSSLPVYSSIADAFVIVAPSARHKNSGMVCNADTYSLRGWCRAEMLAKVCGSGLDNMYIIQGEQATLEPVTHEWLAKLDLRVFEGEFSCCAMKHKGTVKCDKESLMSPILGLYSLVIKQRSLSHIQDVYHHINSDKDRFFPDSIFFVDEKGKVEERELFGPLVEKMEEYVQSQPGTAKVIQRRSSMWEAASESSMKHMTHDIETAPQEDSDEVFDDNASESKPKLFTKGSSSRW
;
A
#
# COMPACT_ATOMS: atom_id res chain seq x y z
N MET A 1 -14.54 -70.70 -10.75
CA MET A 1 -14.60 -71.50 -9.51
C MET A 1 -14.18 -70.57 -8.38
N ASP A 2 -15.09 -69.75 -7.89
CA ASP A 2 -16.10 -70.08 -6.87
C ASP A 2 -15.52 -69.95 -5.45
N ARG A 3 -15.74 -68.76 -4.86
CA ARG A 3 -16.10 -68.55 -3.46
C ARG A 3 -16.39 -67.06 -3.22
N SER A 4 -17.57 -66.68 -3.68
CA SER A 4 -18.40 -65.69 -3.00
C SER A 4 -18.93 -66.31 -1.69
N ARG A 5 -19.38 -65.46 -0.75
CA ARG A 5 -20.01 -65.77 0.55
C ARG A 5 -19.09 -65.69 1.77
N SER A 6 -18.80 -64.47 2.20
CA SER A 6 -18.86 -64.06 3.62
C SER A 6 -18.73 -62.55 3.73
N ALA A 7 -19.74 -61.81 3.26
CA ALA A 7 -19.91 -60.38 3.58
C ALA A 7 -21.37 -59.91 3.38
N ILE A 8 -22.35 -60.82 3.42
CA ILE A 8 -23.78 -60.51 3.32
C ILE A 8 -24.49 -61.13 4.52
N THR A 9 -24.12 -60.70 5.72
CA THR A 9 -24.92 -60.93 6.94
C THR A 9 -24.74 -59.82 7.98
N PHE A 10 -24.22 -58.65 7.60
CA PHE A 10 -24.09 -57.49 8.51
C PHE A 10 -24.90 -56.26 8.06
N CYS A 11 -25.52 -56.29 6.87
CA CYS A 11 -26.32 -55.18 6.34
C CYS A 11 -27.84 -55.31 6.57
N LEU A 12 -28.32 -56.29 7.33
CA LEU A 12 -29.77 -56.53 7.52
C LEU A 12 -30.26 -56.48 8.97
N ALA A 13 -29.41 -56.12 9.94
CA ALA A 13 -29.78 -56.00 11.36
C ALA A 13 -29.66 -54.58 11.94
N VAL A 14 -29.26 -53.58 11.14
CA VAL A 14 -29.24 -52.15 11.55
C VAL A 14 -30.46 -51.39 11.00
N ALA A 15 -31.28 -52.02 10.15
CA ALA A 15 -32.44 -51.39 9.52
C ALA A 15 -33.73 -51.37 10.38
N GLN A 16 -33.71 -51.76 11.67
CA GLN A 16 -34.95 -51.93 12.45
C GLN A 16 -34.94 -51.54 13.93
N LEU A 17 -33.92 -50.82 14.43
CA LEU A 17 -33.95 -50.22 15.76
C LEU A 17 -33.35 -48.80 15.72
N GLY A 18 -34.20 -47.84 15.36
CA GLY A 18 -33.86 -46.41 15.29
C GLY A 18 -35.01 -45.55 14.80
N ALA A 19 -36.26 -45.92 15.10
CA ALA A 19 -37.43 -45.08 14.84
C ALA A 19 -37.76 -44.30 16.13
N SER A 20 -37.19 -43.11 16.25
CA SER A 20 -37.68 -41.92 16.99
C SER A 20 -36.52 -40.98 17.37
N VAL A 21 -35.81 -40.49 16.35
CA VAL A 21 -35.25 -39.13 16.44
C VAL A 21 -35.95 -38.39 15.31
N ALA A 22 -36.71 -37.35 15.65
CA ALA A 22 -37.32 -36.49 14.66
C ALA A 22 -36.19 -35.93 13.78
N ALA A 23 -36.08 -36.42 12.54
CA ALA A 23 -35.33 -35.73 11.51
C ALA A 23 -36.08 -34.42 11.27
N GLN A 24 -35.65 -33.35 11.96
CA GLN A 24 -36.02 -32.01 11.55
C GLN A 24 -35.46 -31.85 10.13
N SER A 25 -36.36 -31.81 9.14
CA SER A 25 -35.97 -31.47 7.78
C SER A 25 -35.34 -30.09 7.80
N GLU A 26 -34.10 -29.97 7.32
CA GLU A 26 -33.46 -28.65 7.20
C GLU A 26 -34.39 -27.71 6.42
N PRO A 27 -34.60 -26.47 6.91
CA PRO A 27 -35.50 -25.54 6.25
C PRO A 27 -34.98 -25.24 4.83
N ALA A 28 -35.88 -25.19 3.85
CA ALA A 28 -35.49 -24.91 2.47
C ALA A 28 -34.75 -23.56 2.39
N LEU A 29 -33.64 -23.51 1.64
CA LEU A 29 -32.79 -22.33 1.50
C LEU A 29 -33.62 -21.08 1.19
N CYS A 30 -33.46 -20.04 2.00
CA CYS A 30 -34.18 -18.76 1.91
C CYS A 30 -35.70 -18.78 2.10
N SER A 31 -36.27 -19.88 2.60
CA SER A 31 -37.61 -19.90 3.18
C SER A 31 -37.73 -18.96 4.39
N ALA A 32 -38.96 -18.64 4.80
CA ALA A 32 -39.19 -17.78 5.97
C ALA A 32 -38.56 -18.36 7.24
N GLU A 33 -38.61 -19.68 7.40
CA GLU A 33 -37.96 -20.41 8.50
C GLU A 33 -36.43 -20.28 8.42
N TYR A 34 -35.84 -20.54 7.25
CA TYR A 34 -34.39 -20.41 7.04
C TYR A 34 -33.87 -19.01 7.38
N ARG A 35 -34.57 -17.96 6.95
CA ARG A 35 -34.19 -16.57 7.23
C ARG A 35 -34.18 -16.25 8.72
N GLN A 36 -35.03 -16.92 9.51
CA GLN A 36 -35.10 -16.73 10.96
C GLN A 36 -34.09 -17.58 11.72
N THR A 37 -33.83 -18.81 11.26
CA THR A 37 -33.03 -19.79 12.02
C THR A 37 -31.59 -19.93 11.53
N GLU A 38 -31.35 -19.86 10.22
CA GLU A 38 -30.04 -20.14 9.61
C GLU A 38 -29.28 -18.89 9.22
N CYS A 39 -29.94 -17.87 8.65
CA CYS A 39 -29.26 -16.63 8.26
C CYS A 39 -28.44 -16.00 9.41
N PRO A 40 -28.92 -15.87 10.66
CA PRO A 40 -28.13 -15.32 11.75
C PRO A 40 -26.84 -16.10 12.09
N LYS A 41 -26.75 -17.38 11.68
CA LYS A 41 -25.55 -18.21 11.88
C LYS A 41 -24.47 -17.91 10.83
N TYR A 42 -24.89 -17.64 9.59
CA TYR A 42 -23.97 -17.46 8.45
C TYR A 42 -23.76 -15.98 8.07
N CYS A 43 -24.75 -15.12 8.24
CA CYS A 43 -24.65 -13.70 7.89
C CYS A 43 -24.02 -12.91 9.04
N THR A 44 -22.69 -12.91 9.10
CA THR A 44 -21.90 -12.19 10.10
C THR A 44 -20.89 -11.26 9.39
N GLY A 45 -20.28 -10.35 10.16
CA GLY A 45 -19.30 -9.40 9.63
C GLY A 45 -19.85 -8.56 8.46
N TYR A 46 -19.10 -8.54 7.35
CA TYR A 46 -19.48 -7.86 6.10
C TYR A 46 -20.84 -8.30 5.56
N MET A 47 -21.27 -9.55 5.79
CA MET A 47 -22.51 -10.11 5.25
C MET A 47 -23.73 -9.95 6.17
N SER A 48 -23.62 -9.23 7.28
CA SER A 48 -24.65 -9.18 8.33
C SER A 48 -26.05 -8.75 7.85
N ASP A 49 -26.14 -7.94 6.79
CA ASP A 49 -27.39 -7.47 6.18
C ASP A 49 -27.72 -8.16 4.83
N MET A 50 -27.01 -9.23 4.47
CA MET A 50 -27.08 -9.86 3.14
C MET A 50 -27.91 -11.15 3.10
N CYS A 51 -28.67 -11.47 4.16
CA CYS A 51 -29.50 -12.67 4.22
C CYS A 51 -30.38 -12.83 2.98
N CYS A 52 -30.11 -13.88 2.20
CA CYS A 52 -30.84 -14.21 0.98
C CYS A 52 -30.85 -13.12 -0.11
N LYS A 53 -29.91 -12.16 -0.05
CA LYS A 53 -29.78 -11.04 -1.01
C LYS A 53 -29.68 -11.51 -2.46
N TYR A 54 -29.00 -12.63 -2.68
CA TYR A 54 -28.69 -13.18 -4.00
C TYR A 54 -29.45 -14.48 -4.30
N HIS A 55 -30.59 -14.72 -3.63
CA HIS A 55 -31.35 -15.95 -3.78
C HIS A 55 -31.71 -16.23 -5.25
N GLY A 56 -31.25 -17.38 -5.75
CA GLY A 56 -31.50 -17.82 -7.13
C GLY A 56 -30.59 -17.21 -8.19
N GLN A 57 -29.63 -16.36 -7.81
CA GLN A 57 -28.62 -15.81 -8.71
C GLN A 57 -27.41 -16.75 -8.79
N THR A 58 -26.83 -16.89 -9.99
CA THR A 58 -25.64 -17.71 -10.23
C THR A 58 -24.56 -16.86 -10.88
N ALA A 59 -23.34 -16.96 -10.38
CA ALA A 59 -22.16 -16.37 -11.01
C ALA A 59 -21.03 -17.39 -11.13
N SER A 60 -20.24 -17.30 -12.18
CA SER A 60 -19.15 -18.23 -12.46
C SER A 60 -17.77 -17.55 -12.39
N MET A 61 -16.77 -18.29 -11.91
CA MET A 61 -15.38 -17.82 -11.86
C MET A 61 -14.44 -18.91 -12.38
N LEU A 62 -13.54 -18.54 -13.30
CA LEU A 62 -12.38 -19.35 -13.64
C LEU A 62 -11.31 -19.16 -12.56
N THR A 63 -10.74 -20.25 -12.06
CA THR A 63 -9.85 -20.26 -10.90
C THR A 63 -8.59 -21.08 -11.13
N VAL A 64 -7.55 -20.82 -10.32
CA VAL A 64 -6.31 -21.60 -10.34
C VAL A 64 -6.49 -22.96 -9.66
N PRO A 65 -5.95 -24.08 -10.18
CA PRO A 65 -6.13 -25.43 -9.60
C PRO A 65 -5.16 -25.74 -8.44
N PHE A 66 -5.01 -24.82 -7.49
CA PHE A 66 -3.99 -24.88 -6.43
C PHE A 66 -4.51 -24.39 -5.08
N GLY A 67 -3.72 -24.64 -4.01
CA GLY A 67 -3.97 -24.11 -2.66
C GLY A 67 -4.15 -22.58 -2.61
N HIS A 68 -3.60 -21.83 -3.57
CA HIS A 68 -3.79 -20.39 -3.68
C HIS A 68 -5.27 -19.96 -3.78
N ASN A 69 -6.17 -20.81 -4.30
CA ASN A 69 -7.61 -20.49 -4.34
C ASN A 69 -8.36 -20.82 -3.04
N LEU A 70 -7.69 -21.29 -1.98
CA LEU A 70 -8.31 -21.63 -0.70
C LEU A 70 -9.01 -20.44 -0.05
N ALA A 71 -8.50 -19.23 -0.25
CA ALA A 71 -9.16 -18.02 0.23
C ALA A 71 -10.60 -17.88 -0.30
N ILE A 72 -10.87 -18.33 -1.53
CA ILE A 72 -12.22 -18.26 -2.09
C ILE A 72 -12.99 -19.57 -1.87
N THR A 73 -12.37 -20.73 -2.10
CA THR A 73 -13.09 -22.01 -2.02
C THR A 73 -13.55 -22.32 -0.60
N ALA A 74 -12.75 -22.00 0.42
CA ALA A 74 -13.12 -22.22 1.82
C ALA A 74 -14.19 -21.24 2.34
N ARG A 75 -14.49 -20.16 1.62
CA ARG A 75 -15.55 -19.18 1.98
C ARG A 75 -16.80 -19.31 1.11
N ARG A 76 -16.77 -20.13 0.06
CA ARG A 76 -17.88 -20.31 -0.87
C ARG A 76 -19.17 -20.76 -0.18
N GLU A 77 -19.13 -21.86 0.56
CA GLU A 77 -20.34 -22.41 1.20
C GLU A 77 -20.92 -21.46 2.23
N TRP A 78 -20.05 -20.79 2.99
CA TRP A 78 -20.45 -19.77 3.95
C TRP A 78 -21.20 -18.61 3.27
N PHE A 79 -20.68 -18.09 2.16
CA PHE A 79 -21.35 -17.05 1.37
C PHE A 79 -22.70 -17.51 0.81
N GLN A 80 -22.76 -18.72 0.26
CA GLN A 80 -23.99 -19.28 -0.33
C GLN A 80 -25.07 -19.50 0.74
N ASN A 81 -24.70 -19.99 1.92
CA ASN A 81 -25.62 -20.21 3.04
C ASN A 81 -26.16 -18.88 3.59
N CYS A 82 -25.36 -17.81 3.63
CA CYS A 82 -25.89 -16.50 4.01
C CYS A 82 -26.79 -15.90 2.91
N THR A 83 -26.28 -15.81 1.69
CA THR A 83 -26.87 -14.94 0.65
C THR A 83 -27.85 -15.63 -0.27
N GLY A 84 -27.92 -16.97 -0.26
CA GLY A 84 -28.73 -17.76 -1.19
C GLY A 84 -28.18 -17.78 -2.62
N ALA A 85 -26.98 -17.25 -2.86
CA ALA A 85 -26.28 -17.29 -4.14
C ALA A 85 -25.87 -18.72 -4.55
N ASN A 86 -25.54 -18.88 -5.82
CA ASN A 86 -24.86 -20.06 -6.35
C ASN A 86 -23.54 -19.64 -7.05
N LEU A 87 -22.41 -20.05 -6.50
CA LEU A 87 -21.08 -19.71 -7.01
C LEU A 87 -20.46 -20.93 -7.69
N ALA A 88 -20.27 -20.83 -9.01
CA ALA A 88 -19.69 -21.89 -9.82
C ALA A 88 -18.20 -21.60 -10.09
N PHE A 89 -17.31 -22.26 -9.35
CA PHE A 89 -15.86 -22.16 -9.58
C PHE A 89 -15.39 -23.29 -10.47
N THR A 90 -14.64 -22.96 -11.51
CA THR A 90 -14.00 -23.94 -12.40
C THR A 90 -12.50 -23.75 -12.32
N ASN A 91 -11.80 -24.82 -11.99
CA ASN A 91 -10.35 -24.86 -12.03
C ASN A 91 -9.86 -24.91 -13.49
N TYR A 92 -8.90 -24.06 -13.84
CA TYR A 92 -8.24 -24.13 -15.14
C TYR A 92 -7.49 -25.47 -15.30
N VAL A 93 -7.54 -26.05 -16.49
CA VAL A 93 -6.92 -27.34 -16.81
C VAL A 93 -5.90 -27.12 -17.94
N ALA A 94 -4.62 -27.21 -17.60
CA ALA A 94 -3.52 -27.05 -18.55
C ALA A 94 -3.46 -28.18 -19.59
N GLN A 95 -2.91 -27.86 -20.77
CA GLN A 95 -2.71 -28.81 -21.86
C GLN A 95 -1.37 -29.57 -21.71
N GLY A 96 -1.28 -30.47 -20.73
CA GLY A 96 -0.13 -31.38 -20.56
C GLY A 96 0.31 -31.56 -19.11
N PRO A 97 1.36 -32.38 -18.85
CA PRO A 97 1.85 -32.65 -17.51
C PRO A 97 2.65 -31.46 -16.95
N GLY A 98 2.64 -31.32 -15.62
CA GLY A 98 3.40 -30.32 -14.87
C GLY A 98 2.56 -29.75 -13.74
N ALA A 99 3.06 -29.81 -12.50
CA ALA A 99 2.30 -29.39 -11.33
C ALA A 99 1.85 -27.92 -11.48
N PHE A 100 2.78 -26.97 -11.54
CA PHE A 100 2.47 -25.54 -11.60
C PHE A 100 2.02 -25.01 -12.97
N ARG A 101 1.99 -25.85 -14.01
CA ARG A 101 1.66 -25.41 -15.37
C ARG A 101 0.30 -24.70 -15.48
N PRO A 102 -0.79 -25.19 -14.87
CA PRO A 102 -2.07 -24.48 -14.92
C PRO A 102 -2.06 -23.11 -14.25
N LEU A 103 -1.18 -22.89 -13.26
CA LEU A 103 -1.05 -21.58 -12.62
C LEU A 103 -0.54 -20.56 -13.64
N PHE A 104 0.47 -20.92 -14.45
CA PHE A 104 1.04 -20.05 -15.47
C PHE A 104 0.10 -19.81 -16.67
N GLU A 105 -0.65 -20.83 -17.10
CA GLU A 105 -1.51 -20.76 -18.28
C GLU A 105 -2.89 -20.15 -18.01
N VAL A 106 -3.30 -19.99 -16.73
CA VAL A 106 -4.65 -19.47 -16.39
C VAL A 106 -4.91 -18.07 -16.96
N GLY A 107 -3.87 -17.24 -17.07
CA GLY A 107 -3.97 -15.89 -17.61
C GLY A 107 -4.31 -15.89 -19.10
N GLU A 108 -3.70 -16.79 -19.86
CA GLU A 108 -4.03 -17.01 -21.28
C GLU A 108 -5.44 -17.55 -21.43
N GLY A 109 -5.82 -18.54 -20.60
CA GLY A 109 -7.19 -19.07 -20.60
C GLY A 109 -8.25 -18.02 -20.27
N ALA A 110 -7.95 -17.12 -19.33
CA ALA A 110 -8.81 -16.00 -18.98
C ALA A 110 -8.92 -14.99 -20.13
N ARG A 111 -7.80 -14.65 -20.78
CA ARG A 111 -7.80 -13.79 -21.98
C ARG A 111 -8.66 -14.40 -23.09
N ASP A 112 -8.43 -15.66 -23.43
CA ASP A 112 -9.13 -16.34 -24.53
C ASP A 112 -10.64 -16.42 -24.26
N ASP A 113 -11.05 -16.64 -23.01
CA ASP A 113 -12.46 -16.58 -22.64
C ASP A 113 -13.02 -15.15 -22.68
N ALA A 114 -12.28 -14.16 -22.16
CA ALA A 114 -12.71 -12.77 -22.11
C ALA A 114 -12.88 -12.15 -23.51
N GLU A 115 -12.00 -12.51 -24.45
CA GLU A 115 -12.03 -12.09 -25.86
C GLU A 115 -13.05 -12.89 -26.69
N GLY A 116 -13.32 -14.13 -26.31
CA GLY A 116 -14.07 -15.10 -27.11
C GLY A 116 -15.40 -15.51 -26.49
N SER A 117 -15.39 -16.66 -25.79
CA SER A 117 -16.61 -17.37 -25.38
C SER A 117 -17.38 -16.71 -24.26
N GLY A 118 -16.70 -15.97 -23.37
CA GLY A 118 -17.30 -15.27 -22.24
C GLY A 118 -18.12 -16.18 -21.31
N VAL A 119 -17.63 -17.40 -21.06
CA VAL A 119 -18.26 -18.42 -20.22
C VAL A 119 -18.22 -18.01 -18.75
N TYR A 120 -17.16 -17.32 -18.34
CA TYR A 120 -16.94 -16.93 -16.95
C TYR A 120 -17.31 -15.46 -16.71
N ASP A 121 -17.85 -15.17 -15.52
CA ASP A 121 -18.15 -13.81 -15.10
C ASP A 121 -16.92 -13.12 -14.46
N SER A 122 -15.98 -13.91 -13.93
CA SER A 122 -14.77 -13.45 -13.26
C SER A 122 -13.61 -14.43 -13.43
N TYR A 123 -12.39 -13.91 -13.29
CA TYR A 123 -11.15 -14.67 -13.43
C TYR A 123 -10.27 -14.44 -12.21
N MET A 124 -9.90 -15.53 -11.52
CA MET A 124 -8.78 -15.54 -10.59
C MET A 124 -7.51 -15.90 -11.35
N THR A 125 -6.66 -14.91 -11.55
CA THR A 125 -5.42 -15.00 -12.32
C THR A 125 -4.27 -14.35 -11.56
N MET A 126 -3.09 -14.51 -12.10
CA MET A 126 -1.90 -13.78 -11.71
C MET A 126 -2.14 -12.28 -11.97
N ALA A 127 -1.73 -11.41 -11.04
CA ALA A 127 -2.02 -9.96 -11.12
C ALA A 127 -1.47 -9.32 -12.40
N THR A 128 -0.30 -9.74 -12.85
CA THR A 128 0.33 -9.18 -14.05
C THR A 128 -0.37 -9.63 -15.32
N SER A 129 -0.92 -10.84 -15.39
CA SER A 129 -1.54 -11.35 -16.63
C SER A 129 -2.76 -10.55 -17.09
N VAL A 130 -3.46 -9.88 -16.16
CA VAL A 130 -4.66 -9.08 -16.47
C VAL A 130 -4.36 -7.89 -17.39
N ASN A 131 -3.10 -7.42 -17.43
CA ASN A 131 -2.71 -6.36 -18.37
C ASN A 131 -2.91 -6.78 -19.85
N THR A 132 -2.81 -8.08 -20.16
CA THR A 132 -2.89 -8.60 -21.52
C THR A 132 -4.31 -8.59 -22.09
N PHE A 133 -5.32 -8.49 -21.21
CA PHE A 133 -6.75 -8.41 -21.57
C PHE A 133 -7.47 -7.29 -20.82
N ALA A 134 -6.73 -6.23 -20.46
CA ALA A 134 -7.21 -5.11 -19.64
C ALA A 134 -8.47 -4.42 -20.19
N GLU A 135 -8.70 -4.48 -21.50
CA GLU A 135 -9.87 -3.87 -22.15
C GLU A 135 -11.18 -4.64 -21.92
N TYR A 136 -11.08 -5.93 -21.55
CA TYR A 136 -12.21 -6.85 -21.32
C TYR A 136 -12.57 -6.99 -19.84
N VAL A 137 -11.84 -6.36 -18.94
CA VAL A 137 -12.10 -6.39 -17.49
C VAL A 137 -12.62 -5.05 -16.96
N GLU A 138 -13.40 -5.12 -15.89
CA GLU A 138 -13.94 -3.96 -15.19
C GLU A 138 -12.83 -3.17 -14.47
N ASP A 139 -12.92 -1.84 -14.52
CA ASP A 139 -12.21 -0.96 -13.57
C ASP A 139 -12.90 -1.01 -12.22
N LEU A 140 -12.23 -1.58 -11.21
CA LEU A 140 -12.74 -1.79 -9.86
C LEU A 140 -12.62 -0.56 -8.96
N SER A 141 -11.93 0.50 -9.42
CA SER A 141 -11.75 1.72 -8.64
C SER A 141 -13.07 2.32 -8.12
N PRO A 142 -14.17 2.40 -8.91
CA PRO A 142 -15.47 2.85 -8.43
C PRO A 142 -16.06 1.94 -7.34
N ARG A 143 -15.95 0.60 -7.49
CA ARG A 143 -16.45 -0.36 -6.50
C ARG A 143 -15.71 -0.26 -5.17
N ILE A 144 -14.38 -0.10 -5.23
CA ILE A 144 -13.52 0.11 -4.07
C ILE A 144 -13.94 1.38 -3.32
N ARG A 145 -14.12 2.52 -4.04
CA ARG A 145 -14.50 3.80 -3.42
C ARG A 145 -15.82 3.75 -2.66
N VAL A 146 -16.80 2.97 -3.13
CA VAL A 146 -18.12 2.87 -2.51
C VAL A 146 -18.24 1.73 -1.48
N THR A 147 -17.16 0.98 -1.24
CA THR A 147 -17.13 -0.15 -0.30
C THR A 147 -16.09 0.10 0.81
N PRO A 148 -16.33 1.06 1.73
CA PRO A 148 -15.39 1.38 2.81
C PRO A 148 -15.09 0.17 3.73
N GLN A 149 -16.03 -0.78 3.84
CA GLN A 149 -15.88 -2.01 4.62
C GLN A 149 -14.76 -2.91 4.11
N LEU A 150 -14.33 -2.77 2.85
CA LEU A 150 -13.18 -3.50 2.31
C LEU A 150 -11.86 -3.10 3.00
N GLU A 151 -11.84 -1.92 3.64
CA GLU A 151 -10.66 -1.35 4.28
C GLU A 151 -9.45 -1.33 3.32
N TRP A 152 -9.60 -0.68 2.17
CA TRP A 152 -8.60 -0.69 1.09
C TRP A 152 -7.18 -0.28 1.54
N THR A 153 -7.04 0.50 2.61
CA THR A 153 -5.74 0.91 3.18
C THR A 153 -5.10 -0.13 4.12
N ASP A 154 -5.85 -1.16 4.52
CA ASP A 154 -5.33 -2.32 5.26
C ASP A 154 -4.54 -3.26 4.35
N ILE A 155 -4.88 -3.33 3.06
CA ILE A 155 -4.07 -4.02 2.05
C ILE A 155 -2.73 -3.28 1.90
N LEU A 156 -1.62 -4.02 1.94
CA LEU A 156 -0.28 -3.44 1.92
C LEU A 156 -0.07 -2.54 0.68
N PRO A 157 0.58 -1.38 0.81
CA PRO A 157 0.68 -0.39 -0.26
C PRO A 157 1.09 -0.95 -1.64
N TYR A 158 2.07 -1.85 -1.68
CA TYR A 158 2.57 -2.43 -2.93
C TYR A 158 1.68 -3.54 -3.51
N VAL A 159 1.00 -4.29 -2.65
CA VAL A 159 -0.01 -5.27 -3.08
C VAL A 159 -1.06 -4.58 -3.95
N ARG A 160 -1.50 -3.39 -3.56
CA ARG A 160 -2.51 -2.61 -4.30
C ARG A 160 -2.01 -2.23 -5.70
N LYS A 161 -0.73 -1.90 -5.84
CA LYS A 161 -0.12 -1.47 -7.11
C LYS A 161 -0.02 -2.60 -8.14
N MET A 162 0.21 -3.85 -7.73
CA MET A 162 0.41 -4.98 -8.67
C MET A 162 -0.81 -5.28 -9.55
N GLY A 163 -2.02 -4.87 -9.13
CA GLY A 163 -3.26 -4.98 -9.92
C GLY A 163 -3.65 -3.71 -10.69
N THR A 164 -2.74 -2.73 -10.79
CA THR A 164 -3.01 -1.45 -11.48
C THR A 164 -2.43 -1.41 -12.88
N PHE A 165 -3.21 -0.91 -13.83
CA PHE A 165 -2.75 -0.67 -15.20
C PHE A 165 -3.38 0.62 -15.74
N GLN A 166 -2.56 1.52 -16.27
CA GLN A 166 -2.98 2.82 -16.81
C GLN A 166 -3.90 3.62 -15.86
N GLY A 167 -3.56 3.63 -14.56
CA GLY A 167 -4.30 4.35 -13.52
C GLY A 167 -5.62 3.73 -13.08
N LYS A 168 -5.95 2.51 -13.54
CA LYS A 168 -7.14 1.75 -13.13
C LYS A 168 -6.75 0.58 -12.25
N GLN A 169 -7.55 0.29 -11.23
CA GLN A 169 -7.46 -0.97 -10.48
C GLN A 169 -8.23 -2.05 -11.24
N LEU A 170 -7.55 -3.03 -11.82
CA LEU A 170 -8.19 -4.09 -12.62
C LEU A 170 -8.44 -5.36 -11.82
N THR A 171 -7.74 -5.54 -10.70
CA THR A 171 -7.82 -6.76 -9.89
C THR A 171 -7.92 -6.48 -8.40
N MET A 172 -8.57 -7.40 -7.67
CA MET A 172 -8.55 -7.49 -6.21
C MET A 172 -7.43 -8.45 -5.77
N PRO A 173 -6.47 -8.02 -4.94
CA PRO A 173 -5.32 -8.84 -4.57
C PRO A 173 -5.63 -9.82 -3.42
N PHE A 174 -5.05 -11.02 -3.46
CA PHE A 174 -5.22 -12.07 -2.46
C PHE A 174 -3.92 -12.66 -1.92
N ASP A 175 -2.78 -12.16 -2.36
CA ASP A 175 -1.50 -12.79 -2.09
C ASP A 175 -0.37 -11.76 -1.92
N LEU A 176 0.83 -12.18 -1.53
CA LEU A 176 2.02 -11.32 -1.59
C LEU A 176 3.31 -12.16 -1.67
N ASP A 177 3.77 -12.41 -2.89
CA ASP A 177 5.00 -13.17 -3.15
C ASP A 177 6.22 -12.29 -3.40
N PHE A 178 7.29 -12.50 -2.63
CA PHE A 178 8.61 -11.93 -2.93
C PHE A 178 9.73 -12.88 -2.52
N VAL A 179 10.93 -12.69 -3.09
CA VAL A 179 12.09 -13.54 -2.75
C VAL A 179 12.52 -13.31 -1.31
N ASN A 180 12.61 -14.40 -0.55
CA ASN A 180 12.92 -14.42 0.86
C ASN A 180 13.90 -15.55 1.23
N ILE A 181 14.58 -15.42 2.36
CA ILE A 181 15.74 -16.25 2.73
C ILE A 181 15.57 -16.78 4.15
N LEU A 182 15.94 -18.05 4.34
CA LEU A 182 16.10 -18.70 5.63
C LEU A 182 17.58 -19.04 5.86
N LEU A 183 18.03 -18.85 7.09
CA LEU A 183 19.32 -19.35 7.57
C LEU A 183 19.09 -20.31 8.72
N ARG A 184 19.97 -21.32 8.83
CA ARG A 184 20.06 -22.09 10.07
C ARG A 184 21.02 -21.42 11.04
N ASP A 185 20.53 -21.11 12.22
CA ASP A 185 21.33 -20.40 13.22
C ASP A 185 22.47 -21.25 13.78
N ASP A 186 22.31 -22.58 13.88
CA ASP A 186 23.38 -23.50 14.28
C ASP A 186 24.61 -23.40 13.35
N LEU A 187 24.36 -23.29 12.04
CA LEU A 187 25.39 -23.12 11.03
C LEU A 187 25.90 -21.68 10.99
N ARG A 188 25.05 -20.67 11.17
CA ARG A 188 25.51 -19.28 11.26
C ARG A 188 26.46 -19.07 12.44
N ASP A 189 26.12 -19.59 13.62
CA ASP A 189 26.96 -19.49 14.81
C ASP A 189 28.28 -20.25 14.65
N ARG A 190 28.24 -21.44 14.05
CA ARG A 190 29.45 -22.19 13.71
C ARG A 190 30.31 -21.46 12.68
N TYR A 191 29.69 -20.84 11.67
CA TYR A 191 30.41 -20.05 10.68
C TYR A 191 31.13 -18.87 11.34
N GLU A 192 30.49 -18.19 12.28
CA GLU A 192 31.11 -17.12 13.05
C GLU A 192 32.28 -17.63 13.91
N LYS A 193 32.13 -18.76 14.59
CA LYS A 193 33.17 -19.36 15.43
C LYS A 193 34.34 -19.94 14.63
N GLU A 194 34.06 -20.64 13.53
CA GLU A 194 35.05 -21.39 12.74
C GLU A 194 35.76 -20.50 11.70
N ALA A 195 35.03 -19.59 11.05
CA ALA A 195 35.55 -18.74 9.97
C ALA A 195 35.80 -17.29 10.41
N GLY A 196 35.33 -16.86 11.59
CA GLY A 196 35.47 -15.49 12.06
C GLY A 196 34.65 -14.48 11.26
N ARG A 197 33.56 -14.93 10.61
CA ARG A 197 32.69 -14.14 9.72
C ARG A 197 31.30 -13.99 10.32
N LYS A 198 30.76 -12.77 10.33
CA LYS A 198 29.42 -12.47 10.86
C LYS A 198 28.31 -13.05 9.96
N GLU A 199 27.06 -13.04 10.45
CA GLU A 199 25.87 -13.35 9.65
C GLU A 199 25.85 -12.56 8.32
N PRO A 200 25.60 -13.21 7.17
CA PRO A 200 25.60 -12.50 5.89
C PRO A 200 24.47 -11.47 5.80
N ARG A 201 24.78 -10.28 5.27
CA ARG A 201 23.81 -9.21 4.98
C ARG A 201 23.85 -8.76 3.52
N THR A 202 24.97 -8.97 2.84
CA THR A 202 25.12 -8.73 1.39
C THR A 202 25.06 -10.02 0.58
N TRP A 203 24.78 -9.93 -0.72
CA TRP A 203 24.80 -11.08 -1.61
C TRP A 203 26.19 -11.73 -1.70
N GLU A 204 27.26 -10.93 -1.64
CA GLU A 204 28.63 -11.42 -1.65
C GLU A 204 28.96 -12.22 -0.39
N GLU A 205 28.60 -11.69 0.80
CA GLU A 205 28.77 -12.40 2.07
C GLU A 205 27.92 -13.69 2.11
N PHE A 206 26.71 -13.63 1.55
CA PHE A 206 25.85 -14.79 1.48
C PHE A 206 26.41 -15.87 0.55
N ALA A 207 27.03 -15.49 -0.58
CA ALA A 207 27.73 -16.42 -1.45
C ALA A 207 28.93 -17.07 -0.73
N GLU A 208 29.72 -16.30 0.04
CA GLU A 208 30.79 -16.85 0.88
C GLU A 208 30.26 -17.86 1.93
N TYR A 209 29.13 -17.56 2.56
CA TYR A 209 28.47 -18.46 3.52
C TYR A 209 28.02 -19.77 2.86
N VAL A 210 27.37 -19.68 1.70
CA VAL A 210 26.91 -20.84 0.91
C VAL A 210 28.09 -21.70 0.48
N GLU A 211 29.16 -21.09 -0.02
CA GLU A 211 30.39 -21.77 -0.43
C GLU A 211 31.10 -22.47 0.74
N TYR A 212 31.10 -21.85 1.92
CA TYR A 212 31.72 -22.43 3.11
C TYR A 212 31.06 -23.75 3.55
N TRP A 213 29.74 -23.84 3.42
CA TRP A 213 28.97 -25.00 3.87
C TRP A 213 28.81 -26.09 2.81
N HIS A 214 28.92 -25.74 1.53
CA HIS A 214 28.78 -26.70 0.45
C HIS A 214 29.81 -27.83 0.55
N GLY A 215 29.34 -29.07 0.41
CA GLY A 215 30.14 -30.29 0.47
C GLY A 215 30.52 -30.74 1.89
N LYS A 216 30.06 -30.04 2.94
CA LYS A 216 30.19 -30.47 4.34
C LYS A 216 28.97 -31.30 4.74
N ASP A 217 29.12 -32.10 5.78
CA ASP A 217 28.00 -32.80 6.43
C ASP A 217 27.35 -31.85 7.45
N LEU A 218 26.12 -31.41 7.16
CA LEU A 218 25.34 -30.42 7.90
C LEU A 218 24.32 -31.06 8.83
N ASN A 219 23.96 -32.34 8.61
CA ASN A 219 22.96 -33.08 9.38
C ASN A 219 23.55 -34.29 10.14
N ASN A 220 24.87 -34.52 10.04
CA ASN A 220 25.64 -35.62 10.65
C ASN A 220 25.26 -37.02 10.14
N ASP A 221 24.76 -37.15 8.91
CA ASP A 221 24.44 -38.45 8.31
C ASP A 221 25.64 -39.12 7.60
N GLY A 222 26.79 -38.45 7.57
CA GLY A 222 28.02 -38.90 6.92
C GLY A 222 28.11 -38.60 5.43
N LYS A 223 27.15 -37.87 4.84
CA LYS A 223 27.15 -37.46 3.43
C LYS A 223 27.45 -35.96 3.28
N PRO A 224 28.04 -35.55 2.13
CA PRO A 224 28.15 -34.14 1.78
C PRO A 224 26.79 -33.52 1.45
N ASP A 225 26.55 -32.32 1.98
CA ASP A 225 25.32 -31.53 1.81
C ASP A 225 25.56 -30.24 1.01
N PHE A 226 24.52 -29.44 0.82
CA PHE A 226 24.52 -28.25 -0.04
C PHE A 226 24.59 -26.94 0.74
N GLY A 227 25.19 -25.92 0.12
CA GLY A 227 25.24 -24.59 0.70
C GLY A 227 23.88 -23.89 0.67
N ILE A 228 23.07 -24.15 -0.36
CA ILE A 228 21.76 -23.52 -0.52
C ILE A 228 20.74 -24.44 -1.21
N CYS A 229 19.51 -24.41 -0.70
CA CYS A 229 18.32 -24.89 -1.37
C CYS A 229 17.56 -23.69 -1.94
N SER A 230 17.27 -23.66 -3.23
CA SER A 230 16.40 -22.64 -3.85
C SER A 230 15.45 -23.27 -4.83
N LEU A 231 14.14 -23.04 -4.80
CA LEU A 231 13.19 -23.90 -5.52
C LEU A 231 13.54 -24.15 -7.01
N ASN A 232 13.69 -25.45 -7.28
CA ASN A 232 13.47 -26.18 -8.53
C ASN A 232 13.91 -25.50 -9.85
N GLY A 233 15.07 -25.92 -10.37
CA GLY A 233 15.54 -25.63 -11.73
C GLY A 233 14.72 -26.19 -12.90
N ALA A 234 13.64 -26.95 -12.66
CA ALA A 234 12.70 -27.40 -13.70
C ALA A 234 11.54 -26.44 -13.97
N GLY A 235 11.35 -25.38 -13.20
CA GLY A 235 10.38 -24.32 -13.50
C GLY A 235 11.00 -23.16 -14.31
N PRO A 236 10.21 -22.36 -15.04
CA PRO A 236 10.66 -21.07 -15.59
C PRO A 236 11.27 -20.09 -14.57
N GLY A 237 11.17 -20.39 -13.27
CA GLY A 237 11.25 -19.44 -12.18
C GLY A 237 12.61 -19.22 -11.54
N GLY A 238 13.35 -20.30 -11.23
CA GLY A 238 14.22 -20.23 -10.06
C GLY A 238 15.52 -19.45 -10.20
N PRO A 239 16.38 -19.82 -11.15
CA PRO A 239 17.61 -19.09 -11.39
C PRO A 239 17.35 -17.66 -11.84
N GLN A 240 16.24 -17.43 -12.55
CA GLN A 240 15.83 -16.10 -12.98
C GLN A 240 15.39 -15.24 -11.79
N ALA A 241 14.60 -15.81 -10.86
CA ALA A 241 14.18 -15.12 -9.64
C ALA A 241 15.37 -14.72 -8.78
N MET A 242 16.32 -15.64 -8.61
CA MET A 242 17.59 -15.41 -7.92
C MET A 242 18.39 -14.29 -8.59
N LEU A 243 18.62 -14.38 -9.90
CA LEU A 243 19.34 -13.36 -10.67
C LEU A 243 18.73 -11.98 -10.48
N MET A 244 17.42 -11.88 -10.63
CA MET A 244 16.75 -10.59 -10.57
C MET A 244 16.60 -10.08 -9.13
N ALA A 245 16.53 -10.94 -8.12
CA ALA A 245 16.62 -10.52 -6.72
C ALA A 245 17.97 -9.88 -6.39
N ILE A 246 19.06 -10.45 -6.92
CA ILE A 246 20.41 -9.88 -6.76
C ILE A 246 20.52 -8.58 -7.55
N ALA A 247 20.16 -8.61 -8.84
CA ALA A 247 20.25 -7.47 -9.74
C ALA A 247 19.40 -6.28 -9.25
N ALA A 248 18.19 -6.53 -8.71
CA ALA A 248 17.32 -5.54 -8.11
C ALA A 248 18.06 -4.65 -7.09
N THR A 249 18.76 -5.27 -6.15
CA THR A 249 19.49 -4.56 -5.09
C THR A 249 20.70 -3.77 -5.60
N LYS A 250 21.18 -4.07 -6.81
CA LYS A 250 22.29 -3.35 -7.45
C LYS A 250 21.81 -2.29 -8.45
N LEU A 251 20.63 -2.45 -9.06
CA LEU A 251 20.10 -1.58 -10.11
C LEU A 251 19.12 -0.53 -9.60
N GLN A 252 18.41 -0.81 -8.51
CA GLN A 252 17.34 0.04 -7.98
C GLN A 252 17.62 0.49 -6.55
N TYR A 253 17.86 1.78 -6.39
CA TYR A 253 18.16 2.40 -5.09
C TYR A 253 17.44 3.73 -4.83
N MET A 254 16.92 4.41 -5.87
CA MET A 254 16.12 5.64 -5.74
C MET A 254 14.62 5.39 -5.84
N GLY A 255 14.16 4.16 -5.57
CA GLY A 255 12.74 3.83 -5.52
C GLY A 255 12.24 3.08 -6.75
N ALA A 256 11.03 2.52 -6.65
CA ALA A 256 10.43 1.71 -7.71
C ALA A 256 10.35 2.40 -9.09
N ASN A 257 10.27 3.74 -9.11
CA ASN A 257 10.15 4.52 -10.33
C ASN A 257 11.46 4.67 -11.12
N THR A 258 12.63 4.33 -10.56
CA THR A 258 13.85 4.28 -11.38
C THR A 258 13.81 3.16 -12.41
N GLY A 259 12.97 2.14 -12.18
CA GLY A 259 12.93 0.93 -12.97
C GLY A 259 14.13 0.02 -12.73
N THR A 260 13.96 -1.25 -13.06
CA THR A 260 14.98 -2.31 -12.96
C THR A 260 15.22 -3.02 -14.30
N TRP A 261 14.22 -3.01 -15.20
CA TRP A 261 14.26 -3.74 -16.46
C TRP A 261 14.82 -2.91 -17.63
N PHE A 262 14.36 -1.66 -17.74
CA PHE A 262 14.75 -0.71 -18.77
C PHE A 262 15.20 0.61 -18.17
N ASP A 263 16.04 1.35 -18.88
CA ASP A 263 16.29 2.75 -18.56
C ASP A 263 15.02 3.56 -18.82
N THR A 264 14.42 4.07 -17.75
CA THR A 264 13.14 4.80 -17.78
C THR A 264 13.21 6.09 -18.57
N GLU A 265 14.40 6.67 -18.76
CA GLU A 265 14.59 7.93 -19.45
C GLU A 265 14.99 7.76 -20.93
N ASP A 266 15.33 6.54 -21.37
CA ASP A 266 15.73 6.29 -22.76
C ASP A 266 14.51 5.96 -23.65
N PRO A 267 14.28 6.73 -24.73
CA PRO A 267 13.15 6.52 -25.63
C PRO A 267 13.19 5.19 -26.40
N ASN A 268 14.30 4.47 -26.38
CA ASN A 268 14.49 3.22 -27.10
C ASN A 268 14.20 1.97 -26.25
N ALA A 269 13.74 2.14 -25.00
CA ALA A 269 13.60 1.05 -24.04
C ALA A 269 14.89 0.22 -23.92
N VAL A 270 16.00 0.89 -23.56
CA VAL A 270 17.30 0.22 -23.42
C VAL A 270 17.27 -0.72 -22.21
N PRO A 271 17.52 -2.04 -22.38
CA PRO A 271 17.54 -3.00 -21.27
C PRO A 271 18.73 -2.77 -20.33
N LEU A 272 18.53 -2.96 -19.03
CA LEU A 272 19.55 -2.74 -17.99
C LEU A 272 20.43 -3.98 -17.72
N PHE A 273 20.90 -4.66 -18.77
CA PHE A 273 21.74 -5.86 -18.63
C PHE A 273 23.21 -5.62 -18.95
N GLU A 274 23.54 -4.68 -19.84
CA GLU A 274 24.92 -4.39 -20.23
C GLU A 274 25.60 -3.38 -19.30
N ASN A 275 25.63 -3.68 -17.99
CA ASN A 275 26.27 -2.86 -16.97
C ASN A 275 26.97 -3.73 -15.89
N PRO A 276 27.88 -3.17 -15.08
CA PRO A 276 28.58 -3.93 -14.04
C PRO A 276 27.65 -4.58 -13.00
N ALA A 277 26.57 -3.92 -12.59
CA ALA A 277 25.63 -4.45 -11.60
C ALA A 277 24.98 -5.76 -12.05
N PHE A 278 24.46 -5.82 -13.29
CA PHE A 278 23.85 -7.04 -13.81
C PHE A 278 24.87 -8.16 -14.02
N LYS A 279 26.09 -7.82 -14.43
CA LYS A 279 27.19 -8.79 -14.58
C LYS A 279 27.60 -9.39 -13.24
N GLU A 280 27.79 -8.56 -12.21
CA GLU A 280 28.03 -9.03 -10.84
C GLU A 280 26.88 -9.91 -10.33
N ALA A 281 25.63 -9.54 -10.62
CA ALA A 281 24.46 -10.34 -10.25
C ALA A 281 24.45 -11.70 -10.95
N ALA A 282 24.77 -11.77 -12.24
CA ALA A 282 24.90 -13.01 -12.99
C ALA A 282 26.01 -13.91 -12.42
N GLU A 283 27.17 -13.34 -12.07
CA GLU A 283 28.26 -14.08 -11.45
C GLU A 283 27.87 -14.65 -10.07
N LEU A 284 27.22 -13.85 -9.23
CA LEU A 284 26.69 -14.32 -7.94
C LEU A 284 25.64 -15.41 -8.12
N THR A 285 24.73 -15.26 -9.09
CA THR A 285 23.73 -16.28 -9.42
C THR A 285 24.40 -17.60 -9.79
N ARG A 286 25.45 -17.54 -10.61
CA ARG A 286 26.23 -18.74 -10.97
C ARG A 286 26.92 -19.34 -9.75
N ARG A 287 27.46 -18.54 -8.83
CA ARG A 287 28.02 -19.04 -7.57
C ARG A 287 26.97 -19.77 -6.75
N PHE A 288 25.78 -19.20 -6.56
CA PHE A 288 24.70 -19.87 -5.83
C PHE A 288 24.23 -21.16 -6.52
N TRP A 289 24.03 -21.13 -7.84
CA TRP A 289 23.66 -22.31 -8.63
C TRP A 289 24.67 -23.45 -8.47
N MET A 290 25.96 -23.15 -8.55
CA MET A 290 27.03 -24.16 -8.45
C MET A 290 27.16 -24.78 -7.05
N HIS A 291 26.58 -24.15 -6.02
CA HIS A 291 26.60 -24.63 -4.64
C HIS A 291 25.21 -25.05 -4.15
N SER A 292 24.22 -25.09 -5.05
CA SER A 292 22.89 -25.65 -4.80
C SER A 292 22.81 -27.09 -5.29
N ILE A 293 21.71 -27.74 -4.94
CA ILE A 293 21.32 -29.03 -5.50
C ILE A 293 21.15 -28.99 -7.04
N ASP A 294 20.85 -27.85 -7.64
CA ASP A 294 20.63 -27.75 -9.09
C ASP A 294 21.87 -28.04 -9.94
N ASP A 295 23.05 -27.94 -9.35
CA ASP A 295 24.30 -28.36 -9.99
C ASP A 295 24.50 -29.90 -9.97
N GLN A 296 23.65 -30.65 -9.26
CA GLN A 296 23.70 -32.11 -9.34
C GLN A 296 22.96 -32.63 -10.59
N PRO A 297 23.47 -33.69 -11.25
CA PRO A 297 22.70 -34.39 -12.28
C PRO A 297 21.38 -34.90 -11.69
N GLY A 298 20.26 -34.47 -12.25
CA GLY A 298 18.92 -34.73 -11.74
C GLY A 298 18.50 -33.85 -10.56
N GLY A 299 19.35 -32.99 -10.01
CA GLY A 299 19.01 -32.18 -8.83
C GLY A 299 17.87 -31.19 -9.09
N TRP A 300 17.76 -30.67 -10.31
CA TRP A 300 16.61 -29.89 -10.74
C TRP A 300 15.32 -30.70 -10.84
N THR A 301 15.36 -32.05 -10.71
CA THR A 301 14.16 -32.90 -10.71
C THR A 301 13.54 -33.12 -9.34
N GLU A 302 14.27 -32.71 -8.32
CA GLU A 302 13.92 -32.91 -6.92
C GLU A 302 13.17 -31.70 -6.35
N LEU A 303 12.41 -31.93 -5.29
CA LEU A 303 11.83 -30.85 -4.48
C LEU A 303 12.89 -30.40 -3.47
N HIS A 304 13.34 -29.15 -3.58
CA HIS A 304 14.38 -28.64 -2.70
C HIS A 304 13.86 -28.42 -1.27
N GLU A 305 12.54 -28.36 -1.10
CA GLU A 305 11.87 -28.45 0.20
C GLU A 305 12.23 -29.74 0.94
N ASP A 306 12.32 -30.88 0.24
CA ASP A 306 12.65 -32.16 0.87
C ASP A 306 14.09 -32.14 1.41
N TYR A 307 15.03 -31.58 0.66
CA TYR A 307 16.44 -31.43 1.06
C TYR A 307 16.59 -30.49 2.25
N TRP A 308 15.82 -29.40 2.29
CA TRP A 308 15.74 -28.55 3.47
C TRP A 308 15.19 -29.30 4.68
N HIS A 309 14.09 -30.03 4.51
CA HIS A 309 13.49 -30.86 5.56
C HIS A 309 14.31 -32.10 5.95
N ASN A 310 15.36 -32.45 5.20
CA ASN A 310 16.36 -33.44 5.58
C ASN A 310 17.60 -32.80 6.25
N GLY A 311 17.65 -31.48 6.36
CA GLY A 311 18.79 -30.76 6.94
C GLY A 311 20.01 -30.69 6.02
N GLU A 312 19.85 -30.99 4.73
CA GLU A 312 20.91 -31.11 3.73
C GLU A 312 21.27 -29.75 3.07
N CYS A 313 20.76 -28.64 3.62
CA CYS A 313 20.99 -27.29 3.10
C CYS A 313 21.32 -26.30 4.22
N ALA A 314 22.34 -25.46 4.00
CA ALA A 314 22.73 -24.44 4.97
C ALA A 314 21.87 -23.17 4.95
N ALA A 315 21.27 -22.88 3.80
CA ALA A 315 20.34 -21.78 3.58
C ALA A 315 19.20 -22.21 2.65
N TYR A 316 18.07 -21.51 2.76
CA TYR A 316 16.95 -21.66 1.83
C TYR A 316 16.61 -20.32 1.21
N MET A 317 16.34 -20.26 -0.09
CA MET A 317 15.90 -19.04 -0.75
C MET A 317 14.79 -19.32 -1.75
N TRP A 318 13.62 -18.75 -1.51
CA TRP A 318 12.52 -18.77 -2.48
C TRP A 318 11.47 -17.69 -2.23
N LEU A 319 10.41 -17.71 -3.03
CA LEU A 319 9.17 -16.98 -2.77
C LEU A 319 8.55 -17.38 -1.44
N THR A 320 7.91 -16.40 -0.83
CA THR A 320 7.41 -16.43 0.54
C THR A 320 6.45 -17.60 0.80
N GLY A 321 5.62 -18.01 -0.15
CA GLY A 321 4.73 -19.17 0.01
C GLY A 321 5.48 -20.48 0.26
N SER A 322 6.62 -20.72 -0.41
CA SER A 322 7.45 -21.91 -0.14
C SER A 322 8.28 -21.74 1.14
N VAL A 323 8.79 -20.54 1.40
CA VAL A 323 9.47 -20.23 2.68
C VAL A 323 8.55 -20.50 3.87
N ALA A 324 7.28 -20.11 3.74
CA ALA A 324 6.23 -20.36 4.72
C ALA A 324 5.89 -21.86 4.84
N PHE A 325 6.06 -22.64 3.77
CA PHE A 325 5.85 -24.09 3.76
C PHE A 325 6.98 -24.85 4.46
N VAL A 326 8.24 -24.47 4.23
CA VAL A 326 9.41 -25.20 4.75
C VAL A 326 9.80 -24.84 6.19
N LEU A 327 9.25 -23.74 6.73
CA LEU A 327 9.38 -23.38 8.14
C LEU A 327 8.42 -24.21 9.00
N THR A 328 8.98 -24.97 9.95
CA THR A 328 8.22 -25.80 10.90
C THR A 328 8.51 -25.40 12.34
N LYS A 329 7.59 -25.71 13.26
CA LYS A 329 7.81 -25.54 14.71
C LYS A 329 8.70 -26.63 15.29
N GLY A 330 8.63 -27.83 14.72
CA GLY A 330 9.37 -28.99 15.21
C GLY A 330 10.71 -29.25 14.51
N PRO A 331 11.52 -30.17 15.07
CA PRO A 331 12.76 -30.66 14.45
C PRO A 331 12.57 -31.23 13.04
N ILE A 332 13.61 -31.08 12.23
CA ILE A 332 13.74 -31.52 10.84
C ILE A 332 14.00 -33.04 10.80
N GLY A 333 13.29 -33.77 9.94
CA GLY A 333 13.29 -35.22 9.92
C GLY A 333 13.12 -35.82 8.52
N VAL A 334 13.45 -37.10 8.37
CA VAL A 334 13.50 -37.78 7.06
C VAL A 334 12.19 -37.62 6.29
N CYS A 335 12.27 -36.92 5.17
CA CYS A 335 11.25 -36.92 4.13
C CYS A 335 11.48 -38.09 3.17
N ALA A 336 10.40 -38.72 2.72
CA ALA A 336 10.48 -39.64 1.59
C ALA A 336 10.66 -38.81 0.31
N SER A 337 11.39 -39.35 -0.67
CA SER A 337 11.48 -38.73 -1.99
C SER A 337 10.09 -38.64 -2.64
N TYR A 338 9.86 -37.59 -3.42
CA TYR A 338 8.66 -37.47 -4.27
C TYR A 338 8.37 -38.79 -5.01
N PRO A 339 7.08 -39.23 -5.12
CA PRO A 339 5.84 -38.51 -4.83
C PRO A 339 5.31 -38.71 -3.40
N LYS A 340 6.09 -39.26 -2.46
CA LYS A 340 5.62 -39.39 -1.08
C LYS A 340 6.06 -38.15 -0.29
N PRO A 341 5.20 -37.13 -0.13
CA PRO A 341 5.59 -35.87 0.51
C PRO A 341 6.08 -36.09 1.94
N CYS A 342 6.84 -35.11 2.45
CA CYS A 342 7.19 -35.02 3.85
C CYS A 342 5.98 -35.30 4.76
N ILE A 343 6.21 -36.08 5.82
CA ILE A 343 5.21 -36.27 6.87
C ILE A 343 4.91 -34.89 7.44
N THR A 344 3.69 -34.38 7.28
CA THR A 344 3.35 -33.03 7.72
C THR A 344 3.16 -32.97 9.23
N GLU A 345 3.56 -31.85 9.83
CA GLU A 345 3.29 -31.56 11.24
C GLU A 345 1.80 -31.67 11.53
N GLY A 346 1.44 -32.52 12.50
CA GLY A 346 0.05 -32.82 12.86
C GLY A 346 -0.59 -34.02 12.14
N SER A 347 0.10 -34.66 11.18
CA SER A 347 -0.36 -35.95 10.62
C SER A 347 -0.20 -37.11 11.62
N PRO A 348 -1.00 -38.19 11.51
CA PRO A 348 -0.88 -39.36 12.41
C PRO A 348 0.50 -40.04 12.39
N GLU A 349 1.26 -39.85 11.32
CA GLU A 349 2.60 -40.42 11.11
C GLU A 349 3.72 -39.51 11.68
N TRP A 350 3.42 -38.23 11.98
CA TRP A 350 4.38 -37.22 12.49
C TRP A 350 5.14 -37.63 13.76
N PRO A 351 4.52 -38.29 14.76
CA PRO A 351 5.22 -38.75 15.96
C PRO A 351 6.27 -39.85 15.69
N ASN A 352 6.15 -40.55 14.56
CA ASN A 352 7.03 -41.67 14.20
C ASN A 352 8.12 -41.26 13.19
N ARG A 353 8.28 -39.95 12.92
CA ARG A 353 9.32 -39.46 12.00
C ARG A 353 10.71 -39.67 12.61
N THR A 354 11.67 -39.97 11.75
CA THR A 354 13.09 -40.02 12.16
C THR A 354 13.64 -38.60 12.12
N VAL A 355 14.02 -38.04 13.27
CA VAL A 355 14.65 -36.72 13.35
C VAL A 355 16.09 -36.84 12.88
N ILE A 356 16.50 -35.98 11.94
CA ILE A 356 17.88 -35.92 11.43
C ILE A 356 18.59 -34.68 11.98
N TRP A 357 17.85 -33.59 12.21
CA TRP A 357 18.42 -32.33 12.69
C TRP A 357 17.54 -31.69 13.77
N GLU A 358 18.13 -31.49 14.95
CA GLU A 358 17.53 -30.92 16.14
C GLU A 358 18.59 -30.11 16.91
N PRO A 359 19.03 -28.95 16.39
CA PRO A 359 19.88 -28.05 17.16
C PRO A 359 19.13 -27.63 18.42
N THR A 360 19.88 -27.42 19.49
CA THR A 360 19.32 -26.96 20.75
C THR A 360 20.05 -25.72 21.23
N HIS A 361 19.31 -24.81 21.86
CA HIS A 361 19.88 -23.74 22.66
C HIS A 361 20.62 -24.31 23.89
N GLU A 362 21.35 -23.46 24.62
CA GLU A 362 22.06 -23.88 25.85
C GLU A 362 21.13 -24.49 26.91
N ASP A 363 19.84 -24.15 26.89
CA ASP A 363 18.81 -24.67 27.79
C ASP A 363 18.16 -25.99 27.30
N GLY A 364 18.59 -26.52 26.16
CA GLY A 364 18.10 -27.76 25.57
C GLY A 364 16.80 -27.64 24.76
N THR A 365 16.26 -26.43 24.59
CA THR A 365 15.11 -26.20 23.70
C THR A 365 15.54 -26.23 22.24
N TYR A 366 14.68 -26.73 21.35
CA TYR A 366 14.95 -26.76 19.90
C TYR A 366 15.20 -25.35 19.37
N TRP A 367 16.19 -25.21 18.49
CA TRP A 367 16.56 -23.96 17.85
C TRP A 367 16.09 -23.95 16.40
N GLU A 368 14.95 -23.34 16.14
CA GLU A 368 14.37 -23.33 14.79
C GLU A 368 15.19 -22.52 13.76
N PRO A 369 15.09 -22.85 12.45
CA PRO A 369 15.59 -21.98 11.40
C PRO A 369 14.88 -20.63 11.42
N ARG A 370 15.63 -19.56 11.08
CA ARG A 370 15.15 -18.19 11.16
C ARG A 370 14.98 -17.58 9.78
N ARG A 371 13.88 -16.83 9.62
CA ARG A 371 13.68 -15.95 8.47
C ARG A 371 14.52 -14.70 8.63
N VAL A 372 15.28 -14.34 7.60
CA VAL A 372 16.11 -13.13 7.61
C VAL A 372 15.62 -12.11 6.59
N ARG A 373 15.94 -10.83 6.84
CA ARG A 373 15.72 -9.77 5.86
C ARG A 373 16.54 -10.11 4.61
N PRO A 374 15.94 -10.14 3.40
CA PRO A 374 16.64 -10.53 2.17
C PRO A 374 17.92 -9.75 1.95
N MET A 375 18.96 -10.42 1.44
CA MET A 375 20.28 -9.84 1.22
C MET A 375 20.23 -8.57 0.35
N GLY A 376 21.16 -7.66 0.60
CA GLY A 376 21.28 -6.42 -0.16
C GLY A 376 22.64 -6.25 -0.83
N SER A 377 22.91 -5.04 -1.29
CA SER A 377 24.18 -4.69 -1.94
C SER A 377 24.80 -3.45 -1.30
N GLU A 378 26.10 -3.52 -0.99
CA GLU A 378 26.88 -2.35 -0.55
C GLU A 378 27.00 -1.31 -1.67
N LYS A 379 27.12 -1.79 -2.92
CA LYS A 379 27.29 -0.95 -4.11
C LYS A 379 26.13 -1.10 -5.07
N VAL A 380 25.77 0.03 -5.67
CA VAL A 380 24.69 0.15 -6.65
C VAL A 380 25.22 0.79 -7.94
N TYR A 381 24.59 0.49 -9.06
CA TYR A 381 24.95 1.05 -10.36
C TYR A 381 24.34 2.43 -10.52
N ASP A 382 25.20 3.45 -10.50
CA ASP A 382 24.81 4.80 -10.86
C ASP A 382 24.82 4.96 -12.38
N ARG A 383 23.64 5.18 -12.96
CA ARG A 383 23.46 5.31 -14.41
C ARG A 383 24.16 6.56 -14.96
N GLN A 384 24.30 7.61 -14.16
CA GLN A 384 24.90 8.87 -14.62
C GLN A 384 26.41 8.73 -14.80
N SER A 385 27.10 8.14 -13.83
CA SER A 385 28.54 7.89 -13.91
C SER A 385 28.91 6.61 -14.66
N GLY A 386 27.96 5.68 -14.82
CA GLY A 386 28.18 4.36 -15.41
C GLY A 386 29.04 3.44 -14.52
N LYS A 387 29.08 3.68 -13.21
CA LYS A 387 29.94 2.99 -12.24
C LYS A 387 29.16 2.39 -11.07
N MET A 388 29.77 1.41 -10.41
CA MET A 388 29.31 0.91 -9.12
C MET A 388 29.75 1.88 -8.01
N MET A 389 28.79 2.36 -7.23
CA MET A 389 28.95 3.39 -6.21
C MET A 389 28.43 2.88 -4.87
N LYS A 390 29.06 3.27 -3.75
CA LYS A 390 28.60 2.86 -2.42
C LYS A 390 27.32 3.60 -2.04
N CYS A 391 26.39 2.91 -1.39
CA CYS A 391 25.23 3.60 -0.83
C CYS A 391 25.60 4.41 0.43
N THR A 392 24.90 5.53 0.61
CA THR A 392 24.96 6.36 1.81
C THR A 392 23.62 7.06 2.05
N PRO A 393 23.21 7.34 3.29
CA PRO A 393 22.04 8.18 3.57
C PRO A 393 22.32 9.68 3.37
N GLU A 394 23.58 10.07 3.11
CA GLU A 394 23.97 11.47 2.95
C GLU A 394 23.43 12.09 1.65
N ILE A 395 22.83 13.28 1.77
CA ILE A 395 22.26 14.01 0.63
C ILE A 395 23.34 14.47 -0.35
N ASP A 396 24.52 14.84 0.17
CA ASP A 396 25.70 15.23 -0.59
C ASP A 396 26.78 14.13 -0.45
N PRO A 397 26.65 13.02 -1.19
CA PRO A 397 27.56 11.88 -1.08
C PRO A 397 28.98 12.23 -1.55
N LYS A 398 29.98 11.45 -1.07
CA LYS A 398 31.36 11.56 -1.56
C LYS A 398 31.49 11.08 -3.01
N GLU A 399 32.66 11.30 -3.62
CA GLU A 399 32.93 10.99 -5.03
C GLU A 399 32.71 9.50 -5.40
N ASP A 400 32.87 8.57 -4.46
CA ASP A 400 32.65 7.12 -4.63
C ASP A 400 31.32 6.61 -4.03
N GLU A 401 30.44 7.52 -3.63
CA GLU A 401 29.16 7.24 -2.96
C GLU A 401 27.97 7.80 -3.75
N VAL A 402 26.77 7.26 -3.51
CA VAL A 402 25.48 7.80 -3.98
C VAL A 402 24.45 7.77 -2.86
N ASN A 403 23.58 8.77 -2.84
CA ASN A 403 22.48 8.84 -1.89
C ASN A 403 21.48 7.71 -2.16
N CYS A 404 21.21 6.87 -1.16
CA CYS A 404 20.22 5.81 -1.20
C CYS A 404 19.12 6.13 -0.16
N PRO A 405 18.01 6.78 -0.58
CA PRO A 405 17.05 7.39 0.35
C PRO A 405 16.17 6.40 1.12
N TYR A 406 16.28 5.10 0.85
CA TYR A 406 15.46 4.04 1.46
C TYR A 406 16.24 3.14 2.41
N LEU A 407 17.45 3.56 2.83
CA LEU A 407 18.24 2.86 3.83
C LEU A 407 17.56 2.92 5.21
N ASP A 408 17.54 1.79 5.90
CA ASP A 408 17.09 1.66 7.29
C ASP A 408 18.30 1.70 8.24
N PRO A 409 18.46 2.74 9.08
CA PRO A 409 19.62 2.86 9.97
C PRO A 409 19.82 1.70 10.94
N GLU A 410 18.76 0.98 11.32
CA GLU A 410 18.86 -0.11 12.29
C GLU A 410 19.25 -1.45 11.64
N GLU A 411 18.85 -1.66 10.39
CA GLU A 411 18.92 -2.96 9.71
C GLU A 411 19.88 -2.98 8.51
N ASP A 412 20.15 -1.82 7.90
CA ASP A 412 20.93 -1.68 6.68
C ASP A 412 22.34 -1.09 6.91
N GLU A 413 22.69 -0.69 8.13
CA GLU A 413 24.05 -0.28 8.53
C GLU A 413 24.76 -1.39 9.30
N ARG A 414 26.02 -1.66 8.93
CA ARG A 414 26.93 -2.47 9.75
C ARG A 414 28.39 -2.05 9.55
N ASP A 415 29.07 -1.73 10.65
CA ASP A 415 30.51 -1.43 10.68
C ASP A 415 30.93 -0.29 9.72
N GLY A 416 30.07 0.70 9.53
CA GLY A 416 30.24 1.83 8.62
C GLY A 416 29.85 1.54 7.17
N VAL A 417 29.22 0.39 6.89
CA VAL A 417 28.80 -0.02 5.54
C VAL A 417 27.29 -0.03 5.44
N TRP A 418 26.75 0.69 4.44
CA TRP A 418 25.33 0.77 4.14
C TRP A 418 24.93 -0.21 3.05
N ILE A 419 23.79 -0.89 3.24
CA ILE A 419 23.33 -1.98 2.38
C ILE A 419 22.00 -1.58 1.74
N ASN A 420 21.99 -1.40 0.41
CA ASN A 420 20.76 -1.21 -0.33
C ASN A 420 19.97 -2.51 -0.42
N ARG A 421 18.70 -2.47 -0.03
CA ARG A 421 17.77 -3.60 -0.19
C ARG A 421 16.58 -3.20 -1.04
N ALA A 422 16.16 -4.12 -1.89
CA ALA A 422 15.06 -3.94 -2.81
C ALA A 422 14.27 -5.26 -2.87
N PRO A 423 13.08 -5.34 -2.24
CA PRO A 423 12.24 -6.53 -2.36
C PRO A 423 11.92 -6.78 -3.83
N TYR A 424 12.18 -7.99 -4.27
CA TYR A 424 11.90 -8.41 -5.63
C TYR A 424 10.71 -9.37 -5.65
N TYR A 425 9.62 -8.91 -6.26
CA TYR A 425 8.44 -9.69 -6.57
C TYR A 425 8.74 -10.37 -7.89
N TYR A 426 9.27 -11.58 -7.82
CA TYR A 426 9.47 -12.38 -9.03
C TYR A 426 8.19 -12.40 -9.84
N SER A 427 8.33 -12.39 -11.17
CA SER A 427 7.23 -12.21 -12.13
C SER A 427 5.96 -12.84 -11.57
N ALA A 428 4.92 -12.01 -11.43
CA ALA A 428 3.80 -12.20 -10.50
C ALA A 428 2.89 -13.40 -10.81
N PHE A 429 3.46 -14.47 -11.34
CA PHE A 429 2.85 -15.74 -11.63
C PHE A 429 2.27 -16.46 -10.40
N GLN A 430 2.59 -16.02 -9.18
CA GLN A 430 2.02 -16.59 -7.96
C GLN A 430 1.07 -15.64 -7.24
N HIS A 431 1.20 -14.33 -7.47
CA HIS A 431 0.34 -13.33 -6.86
C HIS A 431 -1.09 -13.41 -7.41
N CYS A 432 -1.93 -14.17 -6.72
CA CYS A 432 -3.30 -14.38 -7.14
C CYS A 432 -4.13 -13.12 -6.92
N SER A 433 -4.92 -12.80 -7.93
CA SER A 433 -5.83 -11.66 -7.92
C SER A 433 -7.09 -11.97 -8.71
N ILE A 434 -8.16 -11.22 -8.46
CA ILE A 434 -9.47 -11.49 -9.06
C ILE A 434 -9.90 -10.29 -9.90
N SER A 435 -10.20 -10.54 -11.18
CA SER A 435 -10.76 -9.58 -12.11
C SER A 435 -12.18 -9.97 -12.51
N PHE A 436 -12.95 -9.00 -13.00
CA PHE A 436 -14.34 -9.19 -13.40
C PHE A 436 -14.46 -8.92 -14.87
N ARG A 437 -15.09 -9.82 -15.62
CA ARG A 437 -15.36 -9.58 -17.04
C ARG A 437 -16.30 -8.40 -17.16
N LYS A 438 -15.91 -7.39 -17.93
CA LYS A 438 -16.64 -6.13 -18.06
C LYS A 438 -18.07 -6.33 -18.58
N ASP A 439 -18.25 -7.28 -19.50
CA ASP A 439 -19.54 -7.56 -20.15
C ASP A 439 -20.38 -8.63 -19.44
N ALA A 440 -19.90 -9.18 -18.31
CA ALA A 440 -20.72 -10.06 -17.47
C ALA A 440 -21.96 -9.31 -16.94
N PRO A 441 -23.10 -10.00 -16.72
CA PRO A 441 -24.30 -9.38 -16.19
C PRO A 441 -24.01 -8.60 -14.90
N LEU A 442 -24.56 -7.39 -14.78
CA LEU A 442 -24.30 -6.52 -13.61
C LEU A 442 -24.65 -7.21 -12.29
N ALA A 443 -25.74 -7.98 -12.25
CA ALA A 443 -26.14 -8.76 -11.07
C ALA A 443 -25.08 -9.80 -10.68
N ASN A 444 -24.44 -10.47 -11.65
CA ASN A 444 -23.39 -11.45 -11.38
C ASN A 444 -22.13 -10.76 -10.87
N ARG A 445 -21.77 -9.61 -11.44
CA ARG A 445 -20.64 -8.79 -10.98
C ARG A 445 -20.85 -8.24 -9.57
N ASP A 446 -22.06 -7.82 -9.22
CA ASP A 446 -22.39 -7.34 -7.87
C ASP A 446 -22.34 -8.47 -6.84
N LEU A 447 -22.85 -9.65 -7.20
CA LEU A 447 -22.75 -10.86 -6.39
C LEU A 447 -21.28 -11.25 -6.14
N LEU A 448 -20.49 -11.33 -7.21
CA LEU A 448 -19.07 -11.67 -7.12
C LEU A 448 -18.29 -10.61 -6.35
N TRP A 449 -18.65 -9.32 -6.47
CA TRP A 449 -18.00 -8.25 -5.70
C TRP A 449 -18.18 -8.46 -4.20
N ASP A 450 -19.41 -8.71 -3.74
CA ASP A 450 -19.67 -8.98 -2.32
C ASP A 450 -18.97 -10.25 -1.83
N PHE A 451 -18.93 -11.29 -2.66
CA PHE A 451 -18.18 -12.51 -2.34
C PHE A 451 -16.68 -12.25 -2.20
N VAL A 452 -16.10 -11.52 -3.15
CA VAL A 452 -14.67 -11.20 -3.18
C VAL A 452 -14.30 -10.32 -1.99
N VAL A 453 -15.09 -9.30 -1.66
CA VAL A 453 -14.85 -8.44 -0.48
C VAL A 453 -14.88 -9.27 0.81
N MET A 454 -15.90 -10.12 0.98
CA MET A 454 -15.99 -11.01 2.14
C MET A 454 -14.79 -11.97 2.23
N ALA A 455 -14.48 -12.68 1.14
CA ALA A 455 -13.38 -13.64 1.11
C ALA A 455 -12.03 -12.97 1.39
N ASN A 456 -11.86 -11.71 0.99
CA ASN A 456 -10.65 -10.93 1.18
C ASN A 456 -10.47 -10.47 2.64
N LEU A 457 -11.55 -10.05 3.31
CA LEU A 457 -11.54 -9.68 4.73
C LEU A 457 -11.34 -10.91 5.64
N GLU A 458 -12.00 -12.01 5.29
CA GLU A 458 -12.01 -13.24 6.09
C GLU A 458 -10.82 -14.17 5.77
N ALA A 459 -9.78 -13.70 5.09
CA ALA A 459 -8.66 -14.52 4.66
C ALA A 459 -7.69 -14.89 5.80
N ALA A 460 -7.73 -14.19 6.94
CA ALA A 460 -6.77 -14.35 8.06
C ALA A 460 -6.51 -15.83 8.47
N PRO A 461 -7.51 -16.70 8.69
CA PRO A 461 -7.24 -18.11 9.05
C PRO A 461 -6.56 -18.94 7.94
N VAL A 462 -6.73 -18.56 6.67
CA VAL A 462 -6.14 -19.26 5.52
C VAL A 462 -4.68 -18.84 5.34
N VAL A 463 -4.40 -17.53 5.40
CA VAL A 463 -3.03 -16.99 5.31
C VAL A 463 -2.20 -17.35 6.54
N ALA A 464 -2.86 -17.58 7.69
CA ALA A 464 -2.19 -18.01 8.91
C ALA A 464 -1.82 -19.50 8.93
N GLN A 465 -2.07 -20.21 7.82
CA GLN A 465 -1.90 -21.65 7.70
C GLN A 465 -2.68 -22.45 8.77
N ALA A 466 -3.74 -21.88 9.34
CA ALA A 466 -4.54 -22.54 10.39
C ALA A 466 -5.34 -23.74 9.85
N LEU A 467 -5.50 -23.83 8.52
CA LEU A 467 -6.13 -24.91 7.77
C LEU A 467 -5.11 -25.87 7.11
N GLY A 468 -3.81 -25.71 7.39
CA GLY A 468 -2.72 -26.41 6.72
C GLY A 468 -2.00 -25.54 5.69
N SER A 469 -1.06 -26.14 4.97
CA SER A 469 -0.23 -25.46 3.96
C SER A 469 -1.07 -24.92 2.79
N THR A 470 -1.16 -23.60 2.68
CA THR A 470 -2.03 -22.93 1.69
C THR A 470 -1.28 -22.24 0.55
N TYR A 471 0.03 -21.97 0.72
CA TYR A 471 0.84 -21.13 -0.17
C TYR A 471 0.32 -19.69 -0.32
N LEU A 472 -0.63 -19.28 0.52
CA LEU A 472 -1.22 -17.94 0.47
C LEU A 472 -0.53 -17.04 1.48
N ASP A 473 0.10 -15.99 1.01
CA ASP A 473 0.87 -15.09 1.85
C ASP A 473 0.05 -13.92 2.42
N PRO A 474 0.43 -13.36 3.58
CA PRO A 474 -0.22 -12.19 4.13
C PRO A 474 -0.11 -10.95 3.22
N PHE A 475 -1.26 -10.45 2.78
CA PHE A 475 -1.34 -9.26 1.91
C PHE A 475 -2.00 -8.04 2.57
N ARG A 476 -2.46 -8.19 3.82
CA ARG A 476 -3.09 -7.17 4.66
C ARG A 476 -2.30 -6.96 5.94
N ARG A 477 -2.41 -5.77 6.54
CA ARG A 477 -1.81 -5.49 7.86
C ARG A 477 -2.52 -6.22 8.97
N SER A 478 -3.85 -6.28 8.91
CA SER A 478 -4.69 -7.03 9.86
C SER A 478 -4.29 -8.50 9.97
N HIS A 479 -3.86 -9.14 8.88
CA HIS A 479 -3.36 -10.52 8.90
C HIS A 479 -2.12 -10.69 9.80
N LEU A 480 -1.31 -9.65 9.94
CA LEU A 480 -0.07 -9.62 10.73
C LEU A 480 -0.21 -8.78 12.01
N SER A 481 -1.44 -8.65 12.51
CA SER A 481 -1.74 -7.97 13.78
C SER A 481 -1.56 -8.91 14.98
N GLU A 482 -1.25 -8.33 16.13
CA GLU A 482 -1.17 -9.07 17.40
C GLU A 482 -2.44 -9.87 17.71
N GLU A 483 -3.61 -9.35 17.33
CA GLU A 483 -4.90 -10.03 17.53
C GLU A 483 -4.98 -11.35 16.75
N ASN A 484 -4.34 -11.42 15.58
CA ASN A 484 -4.32 -12.61 14.74
C ASN A 484 -3.12 -13.52 14.98
N LYS A 485 -2.19 -13.16 15.88
CA LYS A 485 -0.98 -13.95 16.18
C LYS A 485 -1.32 -15.40 16.56
N GLU A 486 -2.36 -15.60 17.36
CA GLU A 486 -2.78 -16.95 17.79
C GLU A 486 -3.19 -17.85 16.61
N LEU A 487 -3.62 -17.30 15.47
CA LEU A 487 -3.98 -18.10 14.29
C LEU A 487 -2.76 -18.80 13.68
N TYR A 488 -1.58 -18.19 13.82
CA TYR A 488 -0.30 -18.73 13.33
C TYR A 488 0.30 -19.77 14.28
N SER A 489 -0.18 -19.84 15.52
CA SER A 489 0.34 -20.73 16.56
C SER A 489 0.17 -22.22 16.27
N LYS A 490 -0.47 -22.61 15.16
CA LYS A 490 -0.45 -23.99 14.67
C LYS A 490 0.74 -24.28 13.75
N ALA A 491 1.16 -23.30 12.96
CA ALA A 491 2.20 -23.46 11.94
C ALA A 491 3.57 -22.96 12.39
N TRP A 492 3.64 -21.86 13.14
CA TRP A 492 4.90 -21.21 13.51
C TRP A 492 5.06 -20.87 14.99
N THR A 493 6.30 -20.80 15.46
CA THR A 493 6.65 -20.25 16.78
C THR A 493 6.39 -18.74 16.83
N ASP A 494 6.36 -18.17 18.04
CA ASP A 494 6.23 -16.73 18.21
C ASP A 494 7.33 -15.96 17.50
N GLN A 495 8.57 -16.45 17.55
CA GLN A 495 9.71 -15.84 16.88
C GLN A 495 9.55 -15.87 15.36
N GLN A 496 9.18 -17.03 14.80
CA GLN A 496 8.92 -17.17 13.37
C GLN A 496 7.80 -16.25 12.87
N TYR A 497 6.76 -16.04 13.68
CA TYR A 497 5.69 -15.07 13.38
C TYR A 497 6.21 -13.62 13.38
N GLU A 498 7.02 -13.22 14.37
CA GLU A 498 7.60 -11.87 14.38
C GLU A 498 8.55 -11.63 13.20
N ASP A 499 9.33 -12.64 12.80
CA ASP A 499 10.22 -12.53 11.64
C ASP A 499 9.44 -12.41 10.33
N LEU A 500 8.36 -13.18 10.17
CA LEU A 500 7.41 -13.02 9.07
C LEU A 500 6.86 -11.60 9.04
N ARG A 501 6.30 -11.14 10.16
CA ARG A 501 5.66 -9.83 10.30
C ARG A 501 6.61 -8.69 9.95
N ARG A 502 7.83 -8.70 10.49
CA ARG A 502 8.87 -7.69 10.20
C ARG A 502 9.20 -7.66 8.70
N THR A 503 9.44 -8.84 8.12
CA THR A 503 9.82 -8.96 6.71
C THR A 503 8.69 -8.49 5.79
N PHE A 504 7.46 -8.89 6.05
CA PHE A 504 6.30 -8.54 5.24
C PHE A 504 5.92 -7.07 5.33
N PHE A 505 6.00 -6.46 6.52
CA PHE A 505 5.77 -5.02 6.64
C PHE A 505 6.83 -4.20 5.93
N TRP A 506 8.10 -4.61 6.02
CA TRP A 506 9.17 -3.99 5.26
C TRP A 506 8.92 -4.11 3.75
N ALA A 507 8.78 -5.33 3.24
CA ALA A 507 8.61 -5.57 1.80
C ALA A 507 7.36 -4.87 1.25
N GLY A 508 6.22 -5.05 1.92
CA GLY A 508 4.93 -4.49 1.52
C GLY A 508 4.83 -2.96 1.63
N SER A 509 5.81 -2.27 2.25
CA SER A 509 5.76 -0.83 2.51
C SER A 509 6.96 -0.03 2.00
N THR A 510 8.11 -0.64 1.71
CA THR A 510 9.33 0.09 1.32
C THR A 510 9.26 0.71 -0.07
N GLY A 511 9.65 1.98 -0.18
CA GLY A 511 9.71 2.75 -1.43
C GLY A 511 10.55 2.10 -2.54
N ASN A 512 11.54 1.28 -2.16
CA ASN A 512 12.57 0.71 -3.04
C ASN A 512 12.21 -0.68 -3.64
N THR A 513 10.94 -1.06 -3.60
CA THR A 513 10.42 -2.32 -4.16
C THR A 513 10.54 -2.42 -5.68
N VAL A 514 10.98 -3.58 -6.21
CA VAL A 514 11.06 -3.83 -7.66
C VAL A 514 9.77 -4.43 -8.19
N LEU A 515 9.10 -3.71 -9.08
CA LEU A 515 7.87 -4.20 -9.71
C LEU A 515 8.16 -5.22 -10.83
N PRO A 516 7.29 -6.22 -11.00
CA PRO A 516 7.40 -7.18 -12.10
C PRO A 516 7.24 -6.48 -13.45
N LEU A 517 7.83 -7.04 -14.51
CA LEU A 517 7.67 -6.54 -15.86
C LEU A 517 6.21 -6.68 -16.31
N SER A 518 5.51 -5.58 -16.58
CA SER A 518 4.06 -5.60 -16.89
C SER A 518 3.74 -4.86 -18.19
N ILE A 519 4.39 -5.25 -19.27
CA ILE A 519 4.22 -4.66 -20.61
C ILE A 519 3.85 -5.72 -21.66
N PRO A 520 3.30 -5.34 -22.83
CA PRO A 520 3.06 -6.28 -23.92
C PRO A 520 4.31 -7.09 -24.29
N GLY A 521 4.14 -8.41 -24.47
CA GLY A 521 5.26 -9.31 -24.74
C GLY A 521 6.05 -9.75 -23.51
N GLN A 522 5.56 -9.50 -22.28
CA GLN A 522 6.18 -9.93 -21.02
C GLN A 522 6.69 -11.37 -21.09
N GLU A 523 5.87 -12.31 -21.55
CA GLU A 523 6.23 -13.72 -21.64
C GLU A 523 7.45 -13.93 -22.56
N ASP A 524 7.49 -13.31 -23.73
CA ASP A 524 8.62 -13.39 -24.66
C ASP A 524 9.93 -12.89 -24.01
N TYR A 525 9.86 -11.81 -23.22
CA TYR A 525 11.01 -11.27 -22.49
C TYR A 525 11.54 -12.25 -21.45
N GLU A 526 10.64 -12.84 -20.65
CA GLU A 526 11.00 -13.80 -19.61
C GLU A 526 11.53 -15.11 -20.22
N LEU A 527 10.87 -15.63 -21.25
CA LEU A 527 11.35 -16.82 -21.98
C LEU A 527 12.72 -16.58 -22.63
N ALA A 528 13.00 -15.38 -23.12
CA ALA A 528 14.31 -15.01 -23.63
C ALA A 528 15.39 -14.96 -22.54
N MET A 529 15.05 -14.44 -21.36
CA MET A 529 15.94 -14.43 -20.19
C MET A 529 16.27 -15.86 -19.75
N GLU A 530 15.25 -16.69 -19.55
CA GLU A 530 15.43 -18.09 -19.17
C GLU A 530 16.29 -18.85 -20.19
N MET A 531 15.98 -18.71 -21.48
CA MET A 531 16.71 -19.38 -22.55
C MET A 531 18.22 -19.08 -22.52
N LEU A 532 18.59 -17.81 -22.33
CA LEU A 532 20.00 -17.40 -22.28
C LEU A 532 20.66 -17.71 -20.94
N LEU A 533 19.89 -17.68 -19.85
CA LEU A 533 20.36 -18.06 -18.52
C LEU A 533 20.77 -19.54 -18.50
N TRP A 534 20.03 -20.41 -19.20
CA TRP A 534 20.44 -21.80 -19.36
C TRP A 534 21.77 -21.96 -20.09
N GLN A 535 22.02 -21.18 -21.15
CA GLN A 535 23.29 -21.19 -21.85
C GLN A 535 24.43 -20.59 -21.02
N TYR A 536 24.12 -19.67 -20.10
CA TYR A 536 25.11 -19.09 -19.19
C TYR A 536 25.51 -20.04 -18.07
N LEU A 537 24.55 -20.79 -17.52
CA LEU A 537 24.81 -21.75 -16.43
C LEU A 537 25.37 -23.08 -16.94
N LEU A 538 24.95 -23.54 -18.13
CA LEU A 538 25.27 -24.87 -18.66
C LEU A 538 25.92 -24.84 -20.06
N ASP A 539 26.79 -25.82 -20.30
CA ASP A 539 27.49 -26.08 -21.57
C ASP A 539 26.60 -26.85 -22.57
N ILE A 540 25.45 -26.27 -22.91
CA ILE A 540 24.41 -26.80 -23.83
C ILE A 540 24.54 -26.30 -25.29
N GLY A 541 25.55 -25.49 -25.59
CA GLY A 541 25.75 -24.83 -26.88
C GLY A 541 24.97 -23.51 -27.02
N THR A 542 25.37 -22.69 -27.99
CA THR A 542 24.80 -21.34 -28.22
C THR A 542 23.75 -21.28 -29.33
N ASP A 543 23.44 -22.41 -29.94
CA ASP A 543 22.60 -22.55 -31.13
C ASP A 543 21.17 -23.02 -30.81
N CYS A 544 20.81 -23.13 -29.53
CA CYS A 544 19.44 -23.47 -29.16
C CYS A 544 18.45 -22.37 -29.57
N THR A 545 17.31 -22.81 -30.09
CA THR A 545 16.35 -21.99 -30.84
C THR A 545 15.20 -21.45 -29.98
N SER A 546 14.93 -22.10 -28.86
CA SER A 546 13.89 -21.75 -27.90
C SER A 546 14.30 -22.13 -26.48
N LYS A 547 13.62 -21.59 -25.47
CA LYS A 547 13.76 -22.04 -24.07
C LYS A 547 13.66 -23.56 -23.96
N ASN A 548 12.63 -24.16 -24.59
CA ASN A 548 12.39 -25.59 -24.50
C ASN A 548 13.52 -26.40 -25.14
N ASP A 549 14.07 -25.95 -26.27
CA ASP A 549 15.25 -26.56 -26.90
C ASP A 549 16.47 -26.49 -25.97
N CYS A 550 16.81 -25.30 -25.45
CA CYS A 550 17.93 -25.14 -24.51
C CYS A 550 17.75 -26.02 -23.27
N LYS A 551 16.51 -26.14 -22.78
CA LYS A 551 16.17 -26.95 -21.61
C LYS A 551 16.22 -28.45 -21.90
N CYS A 552 15.84 -28.89 -23.10
CA CYS A 552 15.91 -30.29 -23.53
C CYS A 552 17.36 -30.78 -23.70
N ARG A 553 18.28 -29.90 -24.11
CA ARG A 553 19.69 -30.27 -24.36
C ARG A 553 20.47 -30.73 -23.14
N LYS A 554 19.87 -30.60 -21.96
CA LYS A 554 20.43 -31.09 -20.71
C LYS A 554 20.22 -32.62 -20.52
N TYR A 555 19.45 -33.26 -21.39
CA TYR A 555 19.13 -34.68 -21.30
C TYR A 555 19.75 -35.46 -22.46
N LEU A 556 20.18 -36.70 -22.20
CA LEU A 556 20.64 -37.59 -23.26
C LEU A 556 19.48 -38.07 -24.15
N ASN A 557 18.30 -38.25 -23.55
CA ASN A 557 17.08 -38.72 -24.22
C ASN A 557 15.90 -37.77 -23.93
N PRO A 558 15.85 -36.57 -24.55
CA PRO A 558 14.83 -35.58 -24.24
C PRO A 558 13.42 -36.06 -24.62
N GLY A 559 12.49 -36.02 -23.67
CA GLY A 559 11.06 -36.21 -23.94
C GLY A 559 10.45 -35.05 -24.73
N PRO A 560 9.23 -35.21 -25.29
CA PRO A 560 8.60 -34.20 -26.15
C PRO A 560 8.26 -32.87 -25.44
N ASN A 561 8.31 -32.82 -24.10
CA ASN A 561 7.86 -31.69 -23.27
C ASN A 561 8.87 -31.28 -22.18
N CYS A 562 10.17 -31.12 -22.50
CA CYS A 562 11.17 -30.69 -21.49
C CYS A 562 10.91 -29.28 -20.90
N GLY A 563 9.95 -28.52 -21.47
CA GLY A 563 9.55 -27.20 -20.98
C GLY A 563 8.97 -27.20 -19.57
N TYR A 564 8.28 -28.28 -19.18
CA TYR A 564 7.69 -28.51 -17.85
C TYR A 564 7.84 -29.95 -17.35
N GLY A 565 8.28 -30.87 -18.22
CA GLY A 565 8.52 -32.27 -17.90
C GLY A 565 9.98 -32.52 -17.55
N TRP A 566 10.18 -33.19 -16.42
CA TRP A 566 11.42 -33.85 -16.04
C TRP A 566 11.82 -34.80 -17.18
N GLY A 567 12.96 -34.56 -17.82
CA GLY A 567 13.50 -35.51 -18.79
C GLY A 567 14.09 -36.71 -18.05
N ASP A 568 14.02 -37.88 -18.66
CA ASP A 568 14.74 -39.06 -18.19
C ASP A 568 16.24 -38.92 -18.56
N ASP A 569 17.13 -39.43 -17.71
CA ASP A 569 18.56 -39.60 -18.01
C ASP A 569 19.35 -38.27 -18.22
N PRO A 570 19.72 -37.57 -17.13
CA PRO A 570 20.49 -36.33 -17.20
C PRO A 570 21.90 -36.53 -17.81
N ASP A 571 22.36 -35.62 -18.67
CA ASP A 571 23.72 -35.68 -19.23
C ASP A 571 24.79 -35.33 -18.18
N THR A 572 25.17 -36.31 -17.35
CA THR A 572 26.18 -36.13 -16.29
C THR A 572 27.50 -35.50 -16.78
N ALA A 573 27.90 -35.76 -18.03
CA ALA A 573 29.12 -35.18 -18.59
C ALA A 573 28.98 -33.69 -18.87
N LEU A 574 27.78 -33.23 -19.28
CA LEU A 574 27.48 -31.82 -19.45
C LEU A 574 27.58 -31.03 -18.14
N TRP A 575 27.05 -31.55 -17.03
CA TRP A 575 27.22 -30.90 -15.72
C TRP A 575 28.68 -30.88 -15.28
N ALA A 576 29.43 -31.98 -15.47
CA ALA A 576 30.85 -32.00 -15.15
C ALA A 576 31.66 -30.96 -15.95
N ARG A 577 31.36 -30.78 -17.24
CA ARG A 577 31.98 -29.72 -18.05
C ARG A 577 31.54 -28.32 -17.61
N SER A 578 30.25 -28.14 -17.29
CA SER A 578 29.70 -26.86 -16.84
C SER A 578 30.32 -26.40 -15.52
N ARG A 579 30.58 -27.32 -14.58
CA ARG A 579 31.35 -27.04 -13.37
C ARG A 579 32.79 -26.62 -13.68
N ALA A 580 33.47 -27.35 -14.57
CA ALA A 580 34.89 -27.13 -14.85
C ALA A 580 35.13 -25.84 -15.66
N ASN A 581 34.28 -25.57 -16.65
CA ASN A 581 34.52 -24.57 -17.68
C ASN A 581 33.48 -23.43 -17.67
N GLY A 582 32.36 -23.62 -16.98
CA GLY A 582 31.18 -22.75 -17.10
C GLY A 582 30.23 -23.14 -18.20
N GLY A 583 29.17 -22.35 -18.32
CA GLY A 583 28.22 -22.51 -19.41
C GLY A 583 28.77 -22.08 -20.75
N SER A 584 27.93 -22.23 -21.76
CA SER A 584 28.20 -21.91 -23.16
C SER A 584 28.44 -20.42 -23.42
N LEU A 585 28.01 -19.55 -22.50
CA LEU A 585 28.18 -18.10 -22.58
C LEU A 585 29.05 -17.59 -21.43
N THR A 586 29.96 -16.68 -21.76
CA THR A 586 30.56 -15.78 -20.76
C THR A 586 29.51 -14.79 -20.23
N VAL A 587 29.81 -14.12 -19.11
CA VAL A 587 28.89 -13.11 -18.52
C VAL A 587 28.63 -11.94 -19.48
N ASP A 588 29.65 -11.50 -20.22
CA ASP A 588 29.53 -10.44 -21.22
C ASP A 588 28.67 -10.88 -22.42
N GLU A 589 28.85 -12.12 -22.89
CA GLU A 589 28.03 -12.66 -23.97
C GLU A 589 26.58 -12.88 -23.54
N PHE A 590 26.35 -13.33 -22.30
CA PHE A 590 25.01 -13.46 -21.72
C PHE A 590 24.28 -12.11 -21.70
N ALA A 591 24.89 -11.09 -21.08
CA ALA A 591 24.32 -9.74 -21.03
C ALA A 591 24.05 -9.17 -22.44
N SER A 592 25.03 -9.24 -23.34
CA SER A 592 24.91 -8.68 -24.70
C SER A 592 23.91 -9.43 -25.58
N LYS A 593 23.84 -10.77 -25.51
CA LYS A 593 22.83 -11.55 -26.24
C LYS A 593 21.43 -11.28 -25.69
N LEU A 594 21.30 -11.12 -24.37
CA LEU A 594 20.01 -10.84 -23.74
C LEU A 594 19.48 -9.47 -24.16
N SER A 595 20.29 -8.43 -24.08
CA SER A 595 19.94 -7.09 -24.56
C SER A 595 19.53 -7.08 -26.03
N ARG A 596 20.28 -7.75 -26.92
CA ARG A 596 19.91 -7.85 -28.35
C ARG A 596 18.58 -8.55 -28.57
N ARG A 597 18.31 -9.62 -27.82
CA ARG A 597 17.04 -10.35 -27.93
C ARG A 597 15.87 -9.54 -27.39
N TRP A 598 16.06 -8.85 -26.27
CA TRP A 598 15.06 -7.92 -25.71
C TRP A 598 14.79 -6.73 -26.64
N ASN A 599 15.80 -6.17 -27.29
CA ASN A 599 15.61 -5.15 -28.32
C ASN A 599 14.79 -5.71 -29.51
N THR A 600 15.01 -6.96 -29.90
CA THR A 600 14.22 -7.61 -30.96
C THR A 600 12.75 -7.74 -30.56
N ILE A 601 12.49 -8.22 -29.34
CA ILE A 601 11.13 -8.34 -28.78
C ILE A 601 10.47 -6.96 -28.68
N THR A 602 11.21 -5.96 -28.21
CA THR A 602 10.77 -4.55 -28.15
C THR A 602 10.27 -4.07 -29.51
N MET A 603 11.00 -4.36 -30.59
CA MET A 603 10.59 -4.00 -31.95
C MET A 603 9.33 -4.73 -32.43
N THR A 604 9.13 -5.99 -32.04
CA THR A 604 7.90 -6.75 -32.33
C THR A 604 6.67 -6.10 -31.68
N TYR A 605 6.82 -5.56 -30.47
CA TYR A 605 5.73 -4.99 -29.68
C TYR A 605 5.67 -3.45 -29.74
N GLY A 606 5.76 -2.89 -30.95
CA GLY A 606 5.53 -1.46 -31.19
C GLY A 606 6.75 -0.55 -31.05
N GLY A 607 7.93 -1.11 -30.78
CA GLY A 607 9.20 -0.38 -30.72
C GLY A 607 9.48 0.26 -29.36
N GLY A 608 10.70 0.80 -29.22
CA GLY A 608 11.23 1.29 -27.95
C GLY A 608 10.34 2.31 -27.27
N ARG A 609 9.80 3.27 -28.02
CA ARG A 609 8.98 4.35 -27.44
C ARG A 609 7.65 3.85 -26.88
N ALA A 610 7.01 2.92 -27.57
CA ALA A 610 5.75 2.33 -27.12
C ALA A 610 5.99 1.52 -25.84
N GLN A 611 7.01 0.67 -25.85
CA GLN A 611 7.34 -0.19 -24.71
C GLN A 611 7.79 0.59 -23.49
N ILE A 612 8.65 1.62 -23.65
CA ILE A 612 9.12 2.39 -22.51
C ILE A 612 8.00 3.21 -21.87
N ASN A 613 7.08 3.75 -22.66
CA ASN A 613 5.92 4.46 -22.11
C ASN A 613 4.99 3.51 -21.34
N GLN A 614 4.74 2.30 -21.84
CA GLN A 614 3.98 1.28 -21.09
C GLN A 614 4.72 0.89 -19.79
N TYR A 615 6.04 0.70 -19.86
CA TYR A 615 6.83 0.36 -18.68
C TYR A 615 6.79 1.50 -17.65
N ARG A 616 7.01 2.75 -18.06
CA ARG A 616 6.87 3.95 -17.22
C ARG A 616 5.49 4.02 -16.57
N GLY A 617 4.43 3.80 -17.36
CA GLY A 617 3.06 3.75 -16.86
C GLY A 617 2.85 2.68 -15.77
N SER A 618 3.47 1.50 -15.91
CA SER A 618 3.44 0.45 -14.87
C SER A 618 4.16 0.84 -13.57
N LEU A 619 5.12 1.77 -13.65
CA LEU A 619 5.83 2.33 -12.49
C LEU A 619 5.11 3.55 -11.89
N GLY A 620 4.03 4.02 -12.51
CA GLY A 620 3.33 5.26 -12.13
C GLY A 620 4.00 6.54 -12.63
N LEU A 621 4.81 6.46 -13.69
CA LEU A 621 5.43 7.59 -14.37
C LEU A 621 4.63 8.02 -15.60
N ASP A 622 4.70 9.31 -15.93
CA ASP A 622 4.12 9.85 -17.16
C ASP A 622 4.91 9.39 -18.41
N ASP A 623 4.25 9.36 -19.56
CA ASP A 623 4.88 9.13 -20.87
C ASP A 623 6.06 10.08 -21.12
N LEU A 624 7.08 9.59 -21.83
CA LEU A 624 8.18 10.47 -22.26
C LEU A 624 7.64 11.58 -23.19
N PRO A 625 8.15 12.83 -23.07
CA PRO A 625 7.72 13.96 -23.90
C PRO A 625 8.09 13.74 -25.37
N VAL A 626 7.12 13.89 -26.27
CA VAL A 626 7.31 13.68 -27.73
C VAL A 626 8.40 14.64 -28.23
N PRO A 627 9.43 14.17 -28.95
CA PRO A 627 10.43 15.05 -29.54
C PRO A 627 9.73 16.06 -30.46
N MET A 628 9.96 17.36 -30.25
CA MET A 628 9.60 18.35 -31.25
C MET A 628 10.34 18.02 -32.55
N ALA A 629 9.61 17.80 -33.63
CA ALA A 629 10.21 17.54 -34.94
C ALA A 629 11.18 18.68 -35.30
N VAL A 630 12.44 18.32 -35.51
CA VAL A 630 13.45 19.20 -36.10
C VAL A 630 13.33 19.04 -37.61
N ASP A 631 12.97 20.13 -38.29
CA ASP A 631 12.91 20.23 -39.75
C ASP A 631 14.30 20.00 -40.37
N ASP A 632 14.49 18.86 -41.01
CA ASP A 632 15.60 18.61 -41.93
C ASP A 632 15.00 18.09 -43.25
N ASP A 633 14.86 18.98 -44.26
CA ASP A 633 14.79 18.55 -45.66
C ASP A 633 14.99 19.74 -46.64
N ALA A 634 16.26 20.11 -46.84
CA ALA A 634 16.68 21.06 -47.87
C ALA A 634 17.22 20.34 -49.11
N TRP A 635 16.35 19.78 -49.97
CA TRP A 635 16.75 19.38 -51.34
C TRP A 635 15.62 19.22 -52.39
N VAL A 636 14.34 19.37 -52.07
CA VAL A 636 13.22 18.92 -52.95
C VAL A 636 12.70 19.99 -53.94
N PHE A 637 13.43 21.10 -54.15
CA PHE A 637 12.92 22.26 -54.88
C PHE A 637 12.89 22.25 -56.44
N PRO A 638 13.56 21.37 -57.22
CA PRO A 638 13.52 21.50 -58.69
C PRO A 638 12.40 20.76 -59.44
N LEU A 639 11.63 19.85 -58.84
CA LEU A 639 10.82 18.88 -59.61
C LEU A 639 9.33 19.25 -59.82
N VAL A 640 8.82 20.26 -59.10
CA VAL A 640 7.37 20.54 -58.99
C VAL A 640 6.80 21.48 -60.06
N ILE A 641 7.66 22.11 -60.87
CA ILE A 641 7.24 23.08 -61.91
C ILE A 641 6.38 22.43 -63.02
N ALA A 642 6.40 21.10 -63.17
CA ALA A 642 5.72 20.41 -64.26
C ALA A 642 4.23 20.08 -64.02
N LEU A 643 3.67 20.17 -62.80
CA LEU A 643 2.39 19.52 -62.45
C LEU A 643 1.32 20.46 -61.87
N SER A 644 1.25 21.70 -62.36
CA SER A 644 0.48 22.80 -61.76
C SER A 644 -1.03 22.89 -62.10
N ALA A 645 -1.60 21.99 -62.89
CA ALA A 645 -3.04 22.03 -63.20
C ALA A 645 -3.93 21.27 -62.19
N THR A 646 -3.36 20.32 -61.43
CA THR A 646 -4.10 19.49 -60.45
C THR A 646 -4.12 20.12 -59.03
N ILE A 647 -3.23 21.08 -58.79
CA ILE A 647 -2.92 21.66 -57.47
C ILE A 647 -4.06 22.56 -56.94
N GLY A 648 -4.84 23.18 -57.82
CA GLY A 648 -5.90 24.11 -57.43
C GLY A 648 -7.03 23.47 -56.59
N PHE A 649 -7.37 22.21 -56.85
CA PHE A 649 -8.43 21.51 -56.11
C PHE A 649 -7.95 20.89 -54.79
N ILE A 650 -6.67 20.52 -54.74
CA ILE A 650 -6.02 19.93 -53.56
C ILE A 650 -5.73 21.00 -52.51
N LEU A 651 -5.33 22.22 -52.90
CA LEU A 651 -5.05 23.32 -51.96
C LEU A 651 -6.27 23.74 -51.14
N VAL A 652 -7.47 23.77 -51.74
CA VAL A 652 -8.70 24.08 -51.01
C VAL A 652 -9.04 22.97 -50.01
N SER A 653 -8.84 21.71 -50.40
CA SER A 653 -9.09 20.54 -49.55
C SER A 653 -8.11 20.46 -48.36
N ILE A 654 -6.84 20.85 -48.57
CA ILE A 654 -5.81 20.90 -47.52
C ILE A 654 -6.05 22.06 -46.55
N VAL A 655 -6.45 23.24 -47.01
CA VAL A 655 -6.77 24.37 -46.10
C VAL A 655 -8.00 24.07 -45.27
N VAL A 656 -9.05 23.49 -45.86
CA VAL A 656 -10.23 23.03 -45.12
C VAL A 656 -9.84 21.91 -44.15
N GLY A 657 -9.01 20.96 -44.58
CA GLY A 657 -8.47 19.89 -43.72
C GLY A 657 -7.66 20.42 -42.55
N TRP A 658 -6.76 21.38 -42.77
CA TRP A 658 -5.95 22.05 -41.75
C TRP A 658 -6.83 22.81 -40.77
N VAL A 659 -7.79 23.63 -41.24
CA VAL A 659 -8.74 24.33 -40.38
C VAL A 659 -9.56 23.35 -39.55
N VAL A 660 -10.02 22.23 -40.13
CA VAL A 660 -10.78 21.19 -39.41
C VAL A 660 -9.91 20.45 -38.39
N ILE A 661 -8.66 20.12 -38.73
CA ILE A 661 -7.72 19.45 -37.82
C ILE A 661 -7.36 20.38 -36.67
N THR A 662 -6.95 21.62 -36.95
CA THR A 662 -6.61 22.62 -35.93
C THR A 662 -7.83 22.97 -35.07
N TYR A 663 -9.03 23.05 -35.64
CA TYR A 663 -10.26 23.25 -34.88
C TYR A 663 -10.61 22.05 -34.01
N ARG A 664 -10.48 20.82 -34.53
CA ARG A 664 -10.69 19.57 -33.76
C ARG A 664 -9.67 19.42 -32.64
N GLU A 665 -8.42 19.77 -32.88
CA GLU A 665 -7.32 19.72 -31.93
C GLU A 665 -7.49 20.79 -30.85
N LYS A 666 -7.82 22.02 -31.23
CA LYS A 666 -8.19 23.08 -30.28
C LYS A 666 -9.40 22.68 -29.44
N LYS A 667 -10.43 22.08 -30.05
CA LYS A 667 -11.61 21.57 -29.34
C LYS A 667 -11.28 20.39 -28.44
N ARG A 668 -10.33 19.52 -28.84
CA ARG A 668 -9.82 18.40 -28.01
C ARG A 668 -9.04 18.93 -26.81
N LEU A 669 -8.19 19.95 -27.00
CA LEU A 669 -7.44 20.61 -25.93
C LEU A 669 -8.37 21.39 -24.98
N GLN A 670 -9.40 22.06 -25.50
CA GLN A 670 -10.43 22.70 -24.68
C GLN A 670 -11.19 21.66 -23.86
N LYS A 671 -11.62 20.55 -24.48
CA LYS A 671 -12.30 19.46 -23.76
C LYS A 671 -11.40 18.79 -22.72
N LYS A 672 -10.10 18.67 -22.99
CA LYS A 672 -9.12 18.16 -22.02
C LYS A 672 -8.98 19.11 -20.83
N ARG A 673 -8.83 20.42 -21.08
CA ARG A 673 -8.78 21.44 -20.02
C ARG A 673 -10.08 21.52 -19.21
N GLU A 674 -11.23 21.44 -19.86
CA GLU A 674 -12.53 21.38 -19.17
C GLU A 674 -12.62 20.16 -18.26
N ALA A 675 -12.14 18.99 -18.70
CA ALA A 675 -12.08 17.79 -17.88
C ALA A 675 -11.07 17.90 -16.72
N GLU A 676 -9.95 18.61 -16.92
CA GLU A 676 -8.98 18.89 -15.85
C GLU A 676 -9.59 19.80 -14.78
N TYR A 677 -10.29 20.87 -15.17
CA TYR A 677 -11.01 21.74 -14.24
C TYR A 677 -12.14 21.01 -13.50
N GLU A 678 -12.91 20.17 -14.18
CA GLU A 678 -13.95 19.34 -13.56
C GLU A 678 -13.36 18.39 -12.51
N ARG A 679 -12.22 17.75 -12.80
CA ARG A 679 -11.50 16.91 -11.82
C ARG A 679 -11.01 17.71 -10.62
N ALA A 680 -10.44 18.89 -10.84
CA ALA A 680 -9.96 19.75 -9.76
C ALA A 680 -11.10 20.21 -8.83
N ILE A 681 -12.28 20.52 -9.39
CA ILE A 681 -13.48 20.87 -8.63
C ILE A 681 -13.97 19.70 -7.79
N LEU A 682 -14.05 18.50 -8.37
CA LEU A 682 -14.47 17.29 -7.65
C LEU A 682 -13.49 16.94 -6.52
N ALA A 683 -12.17 17.01 -6.78
CA ALA A 683 -11.15 16.77 -5.76
C ALA A 683 -11.23 17.79 -4.61
N ALA A 684 -11.39 19.08 -4.93
CA ALA A 684 -11.54 20.13 -3.93
C ALA A 684 -12.81 19.92 -3.06
N GLU A 685 -13.93 19.49 -3.65
CA GLU A 685 -15.14 19.17 -2.90
C GLU A 685 -14.95 17.95 -1.98
N GLU A 686 -14.31 16.89 -2.48
CA GLU A 686 -14.02 15.68 -1.71
C GLU A 686 -13.08 15.97 -0.54
N GLU A 687 -11.98 16.70 -0.78
CA GLU A 687 -10.99 17.09 0.23
C GLU A 687 -11.60 17.98 1.32
N SER A 688 -12.48 18.93 0.97
CA SER A 688 -13.13 19.79 1.96
C SER A 688 -14.12 19.07 2.88
N GLY A 689 -14.60 17.90 2.46
CA GLY A 689 -15.58 17.10 3.20
C GLY A 689 -15.01 15.84 3.85
N ALA A 690 -13.75 15.47 3.57
CA ALA A 690 -13.14 14.23 4.03
C ALA A 690 -11.93 14.49 4.94
N LEU A 691 -11.79 13.67 5.98
CA LEU A 691 -10.64 13.71 6.88
C LEU A 691 -9.49 12.92 6.24
N GLY A 692 -8.68 13.59 5.39
CA GLY A 692 -7.58 12.95 4.65
C GLY A 692 -6.46 12.40 5.55
N HIS A 693 -6.30 12.95 6.75
CA HIS A 693 -5.38 12.50 7.79
C HIS A 693 -6.05 12.56 9.16
N PRO A 694 -5.83 11.60 10.08
CA PRO A 694 -6.42 11.63 11.42
C PRO A 694 -6.21 12.98 12.12
N MET A 695 -7.22 13.46 12.85
CA MET A 695 -7.02 14.61 13.73
C MET A 695 -6.24 14.13 14.95
N VAL A 696 -4.99 14.56 15.05
CA VAL A 696 -4.09 14.15 16.15
C VAL A 696 -4.12 15.21 17.24
N LEU A 697 -4.38 14.79 18.47
CA LEU A 697 -4.58 15.65 19.61
C LEU A 697 -3.66 15.27 20.77
N CYS A 698 -3.27 16.25 21.57
CA CYS A 698 -2.62 16.03 22.85
C CYS A 698 -3.58 16.40 23.98
N ALA A 699 -3.67 15.60 25.04
CA ALA A 699 -4.46 15.97 26.21
C ALA A 699 -3.95 17.29 26.80
N ALA A 700 -4.84 18.21 27.19
CA ALA A 700 -4.44 19.52 27.67
C ALA A 700 -3.63 19.41 28.97
N SER A 701 -3.96 18.48 29.88
CA SER A 701 -3.15 18.21 31.07
C SER A 701 -1.71 17.83 30.73
N VAL A 702 -1.51 16.94 29.76
CA VAL A 702 -0.18 16.57 29.26
C VAL A 702 0.54 17.76 28.62
N PHE A 703 -0.17 18.56 27.81
CA PHE A 703 0.38 19.75 27.17
C PHE A 703 0.83 20.80 28.20
N MET A 704 0.07 20.97 29.29
CA MET A 704 0.40 21.88 30.39
C MET A 704 1.69 21.50 31.14
N ASP A 705 2.01 20.20 31.19
CA ASP A 705 3.20 19.68 31.85
C ASP A 705 4.47 19.72 30.98
N LEU A 706 4.33 19.96 29.67
CA LEU A 706 5.50 20.05 28.79
C LEU A 706 6.40 21.23 29.20
N PRO A 707 7.73 21.09 29.24
CA PRO A 707 8.62 22.22 29.50
C PRO A 707 8.76 23.16 28.30
N HIS A 708 8.58 22.64 27.08
CA HIS A 708 8.62 23.33 25.79
C HIS A 708 7.75 22.57 24.79
N LEU A 709 7.39 23.20 23.66
CA LEU A 709 6.69 22.50 22.58
C LEU A 709 7.53 21.32 22.09
N LYS A 710 6.95 20.12 22.08
CA LYS A 710 7.58 18.90 21.56
C LYS A 710 7.00 18.54 20.19
N SER A 711 7.83 17.94 19.33
CA SER A 711 7.37 17.49 18.02
C SER A 711 6.37 16.34 18.13
N TYR A 712 5.54 16.21 17.10
CA TYR A 712 4.64 15.09 16.90
C TYR A 712 5.32 13.73 17.13
N GLU A 713 6.50 13.50 16.55
CA GLU A 713 7.21 12.23 16.63
C GLU A 713 7.57 11.87 18.08
N ASN A 714 8.06 12.85 18.86
CA ASN A 714 8.42 12.65 20.25
C ASN A 714 7.18 12.33 21.11
N LEU A 715 6.08 13.07 20.95
CA LEU A 715 4.85 12.81 21.71
C LEU A 715 4.18 11.50 21.29
N ARG A 716 4.24 11.13 20.01
CA ARG A 716 3.76 9.85 19.49
C ARG A 716 4.53 8.70 20.14
N ASN A 717 5.87 8.76 20.11
CA ASN A 717 6.72 7.71 20.66
C ASN A 717 6.59 7.60 22.19
N GLU A 718 6.26 8.70 22.87
CA GLU A 718 5.91 8.71 24.30
C GLU A 718 4.47 8.22 24.60
N GLY A 719 3.66 7.90 23.59
CA GLY A 719 2.27 7.45 23.76
C GLY A 719 1.31 8.55 24.24
N LYS A 720 1.61 9.82 23.98
CA LYS A 720 0.89 10.99 24.51
C LYS A 720 -0.12 11.62 23.54
N LEU A 721 -0.30 11.03 22.36
CA LEU A 721 -1.17 11.53 21.31
C LEU A 721 -2.42 10.66 21.15
N VAL A 722 -3.55 11.31 20.86
CA VAL A 722 -4.83 10.68 20.53
C VAL A 722 -5.10 10.87 19.04
N PHE A 723 -5.50 9.79 18.36
CA PHE A 723 -5.76 9.78 16.93
C PHE A 723 -7.27 9.63 16.68
N LEU A 724 -7.86 10.60 15.98
CA LEU A 724 -9.26 10.56 15.58
C LEU A 724 -9.33 10.38 14.06
N ASP A 725 -9.51 9.13 13.62
CA ASP A 725 -9.34 8.74 12.21
C ASP A 725 -10.51 9.11 11.28
N THR A 726 -11.68 9.43 11.82
CA THR A 726 -12.88 9.76 11.03
C THR A 726 -13.64 10.94 11.61
N LEU A 727 -14.46 11.59 10.78
CA LEU A 727 -15.33 12.69 11.22
C LEU A 727 -16.33 12.23 12.30
N GLU A 728 -16.83 11.00 12.21
CA GLU A 728 -17.72 10.40 13.20
C GLU A 728 -17.00 10.20 14.53
N LYS A 729 -15.75 9.74 14.51
CA LYS A 729 -14.91 9.65 15.73
C LYS A 729 -14.68 11.03 16.33
N ILE A 730 -14.42 12.05 15.53
CA ILE A 730 -14.28 13.43 16.02
C ILE A 730 -15.59 13.91 16.67
N GLN A 731 -16.74 13.68 16.03
CA GLN A 731 -18.05 14.05 16.60
C GLN A 731 -18.36 13.31 17.90
N ALA A 732 -18.12 12.00 17.94
CA ALA A 732 -18.29 11.19 19.15
C ALA A 732 -17.35 11.66 20.27
N PHE A 733 -16.09 11.97 19.94
CA PHE A 733 -15.12 12.50 20.89
C PHE A 733 -15.58 13.84 21.47
N LYS A 734 -16.05 14.75 20.63
CA LYS A 734 -16.59 16.06 21.02
C LYS A 734 -17.85 16.00 21.89
N SER A 735 -18.54 14.86 21.95
CA SER A 735 -19.67 14.68 22.86
C SER A 735 -19.26 14.63 24.34
N ARG A 736 -17.98 14.36 24.61
CA ARG A 736 -17.42 14.20 25.97
C ARG A 736 -16.20 15.08 26.23
N HIS A 737 -15.57 15.61 25.18
CA HIS A 737 -14.33 16.36 25.27
C HIS A 737 -14.41 17.66 24.46
N LEU A 738 -13.56 18.63 24.80
CA LEU A 738 -13.40 19.88 24.08
C LEU A 738 -12.11 19.86 23.26
N ILE A 739 -12.20 20.27 21.99
CA ILE A 739 -11.04 20.41 21.12
C ILE A 739 -10.67 21.90 20.97
N VAL A 740 -9.46 22.27 21.40
CA VAL A 740 -8.91 23.62 21.26
C VAL A 740 -7.85 23.64 20.17
N PHE A 741 -8.07 24.46 19.16
CA PHE A 741 -7.11 24.71 18.09
C PHE A 741 -6.25 25.92 18.44
N LEU A 742 -4.94 25.71 18.58
CA LEU A 742 -3.97 26.77 18.87
C LEU A 742 -3.24 27.14 17.58
N SER A 743 -3.56 28.31 17.03
CA SER A 743 -2.89 28.85 15.85
C SER A 743 -1.83 29.85 16.26
N HIS A 744 -0.59 29.68 15.78
CA HIS A 744 0.52 30.57 16.10
C HIS A 744 1.48 30.73 14.92
N GLN A 745 2.25 31.82 14.93
CA GLN A 745 3.39 31.96 14.02
C GLN A 745 4.64 31.31 14.61
N TRP A 746 5.41 30.62 13.78
CA TRP A 746 6.72 30.09 14.17
C TRP A 746 7.74 31.21 14.34
N LEU A 747 8.54 31.11 15.40
CA LEU A 747 9.57 32.09 15.78
C LEU A 747 10.97 31.73 15.24
N GLY A 748 11.09 30.74 14.35
CA GLY A 748 12.35 30.32 13.76
C GLY A 748 12.14 29.41 12.54
N TRP A 749 13.16 29.32 11.68
CA TRP A 749 13.17 28.31 10.61
C TRP A 749 13.44 26.94 11.23
N GLY A 750 12.43 26.05 11.21
CA GLY A 750 12.51 24.72 11.82
C GLY A 750 12.36 24.68 13.34
N ILE A 751 12.11 25.82 14.01
CA ILE A 751 11.94 25.89 15.46
C ILE A 751 10.71 26.76 15.77
N PRO A 752 9.62 26.20 16.33
CA PRO A 752 8.35 26.92 16.50
C PRO A 752 8.43 28.02 17.57
N ASP A 753 9.09 27.75 18.70
CA ASP A 753 9.13 28.66 19.85
C ASP A 753 10.40 28.45 20.70
N PRO A 754 11.54 29.07 20.32
CA PRO A 754 12.83 28.82 20.95
C PRO A 754 12.95 29.35 22.39
N GLU A 755 12.11 30.33 22.77
CA GLU A 755 12.16 30.98 24.09
C GLU A 755 10.94 30.64 24.97
N ASN A 756 10.07 29.73 24.53
CA ASN A 756 8.84 29.31 25.21
C ASN A 756 7.79 30.42 25.41
N ILE A 757 7.88 31.53 24.68
CA ILE A 757 6.97 32.68 24.84
C ILE A 757 5.57 32.29 24.34
N HIS A 758 5.48 31.64 23.19
CA HIS A 758 4.20 31.19 22.63
C HIS A 758 3.62 30.04 23.45
N HIS A 759 4.45 29.11 23.87
CA HIS A 759 4.04 27.97 24.70
C HIS A 759 3.46 28.42 26.04
N ASN A 760 4.07 29.42 26.70
CA ASN A 760 3.53 29.98 27.93
C ASN A 760 2.18 30.68 27.70
N ALA A 761 2.05 31.44 26.60
CA ALA A 761 0.78 32.05 26.21
C ALA A 761 -0.29 31.00 25.85
N MET A 762 0.08 29.89 25.20
CA MET A 762 -0.82 28.76 24.93
C MET A 762 -1.37 28.16 26.24
N LYS A 763 -0.50 27.91 27.22
CA LYS A 763 -0.91 27.40 28.53
C LYS A 763 -1.87 28.35 29.24
N GLU A 764 -1.60 29.64 29.18
CA GLU A 764 -2.48 30.66 29.76
C GLU A 764 -3.84 30.73 29.04
N ALA A 765 -3.83 30.65 27.71
CA ALA A 765 -5.07 30.56 26.94
C ALA A 765 -5.90 29.34 27.33
N LEU A 766 -5.29 28.16 27.49
CA LEU A 766 -6.01 26.95 27.91
C LEU A 766 -6.67 27.15 29.29
N ARG A 767 -5.98 27.73 30.27
CA ARG A 767 -6.59 28.04 31.59
C ARG A 767 -7.80 28.96 31.47
N GLN A 768 -7.74 29.95 30.59
CA GLN A 768 -8.84 30.89 30.39
C GLN A 768 -9.98 30.31 29.54
N VAL A 769 -9.70 29.45 28.55
CA VAL A 769 -10.71 28.72 27.78
C VAL A 769 -11.53 27.80 28.70
N VAL A 770 -10.87 27.07 29.61
CA VAL A 770 -11.56 26.25 30.65
C VAL A 770 -12.60 27.08 31.39
N SER A 771 -12.25 28.31 31.79
CA SER A 771 -13.14 29.18 32.57
C SER A 771 -14.31 29.74 31.76
N ARG A 772 -14.21 29.76 30.43
CA ARG A 772 -15.19 30.38 29.52
C ARG A 772 -16.09 29.37 28.81
N CYS A 773 -15.64 28.14 28.61
CA CYS A 773 -16.43 27.08 27.99
C CYS A 773 -17.46 26.51 28.99
N ARG A 774 -18.65 27.13 29.07
CA ARG A 774 -19.86 26.53 29.65
C ARG A 774 -20.72 25.92 28.54
N ARG A 775 -20.48 24.66 28.17
CA ARG A 775 -21.48 23.89 27.39
C ARG A 775 -22.36 23.08 28.34
N VAL A 776 -23.66 23.17 28.12
CA VAL A 776 -24.70 22.35 28.77
C VAL A 776 -24.59 20.93 28.21
N GLY A 777 -24.07 20.00 29.02
CA GLY A 777 -23.99 18.56 28.65
C GLY A 777 -22.81 17.83 29.26
N ILE A 778 -21.72 18.54 29.54
CA ILE A 778 -20.65 18.11 30.44
C ILE A 778 -20.90 18.89 31.74
N GLY A 779 -20.87 18.23 32.90
CA GLY A 779 -21.23 18.83 34.20
C GLY A 779 -20.59 20.19 34.44
N SER A 780 -21.14 20.99 35.36
CA SER A 780 -20.98 22.44 35.49
C SER A 780 -19.56 23.01 35.72
N GLN A 781 -18.50 22.24 35.53
CA GLN A 781 -17.10 22.67 35.47
C GLN A 781 -16.31 21.75 34.51
N ALA A 782 -16.10 22.17 33.25
CA ALA A 782 -15.11 21.51 32.39
C ALA A 782 -13.72 21.66 33.03
N THR A 783 -12.92 20.59 33.01
CA THR A 783 -11.55 20.61 33.55
C THR A 783 -10.52 20.48 32.42
N LEU A 784 -9.24 20.68 32.73
CA LEU A 784 -8.16 20.43 31.76
C LEU A 784 -8.10 18.96 31.29
N ASP A 785 -8.64 18.02 32.07
CA ASP A 785 -8.70 16.60 31.70
C ASP A 785 -9.77 16.31 30.63
N ASP A 786 -10.74 17.21 30.46
CA ASP A 786 -11.78 17.11 29.43
C ASP A 786 -11.38 17.82 28.12
N MET A 787 -10.18 18.40 28.08
CA MET A 787 -9.70 19.24 26.98
C MET A 787 -8.55 18.60 26.21
N TYR A 788 -8.56 18.81 24.89
CA TYR A 788 -7.57 18.32 23.98
C TYR A 788 -7.11 19.43 23.04
N VAL A 789 -5.80 19.46 22.81
CA VAL A 789 -5.11 20.52 22.09
C VAL A 789 -4.71 20.00 20.72
N TRP A 790 -5.01 20.81 19.70
CA TRP A 790 -4.40 20.71 18.39
C TRP A 790 -3.43 21.88 18.23
N CYS A 791 -2.16 21.59 17.93
CA CYS A 791 -1.12 22.57 17.62
C CYS A 791 -0.25 21.97 16.52
N ASP A 792 0.04 22.73 15.47
CA ASP A 792 0.74 22.26 14.27
C ASP A 792 2.02 21.46 14.56
N PHE A 793 2.91 21.92 15.43
CA PHE A 793 4.17 21.24 15.76
C PHE A 793 3.96 19.91 16.52
N THR A 794 2.93 19.84 17.37
CA THR A 794 2.62 18.65 18.18
C THR A 794 1.72 17.66 17.46
N SER A 795 0.90 18.15 16.53
CA SER A 795 -0.20 17.40 15.90
C SER A 795 0.10 17.02 14.45
N ILE A 796 1.13 17.58 13.82
CA ILE A 796 1.55 17.27 12.46
C ILE A 796 2.95 16.69 12.47
N ALA A 797 3.18 15.62 11.69
CA ALA A 797 4.51 15.04 11.50
C ALA A 797 5.49 16.10 10.97
N GLN A 798 6.65 16.21 11.62
CA GLN A 798 7.72 17.13 11.24
C GLN A 798 8.84 16.43 10.48
N GLU A 799 8.99 15.11 10.67
CA GLU A 799 10.08 14.31 10.09
C GLU A 799 9.63 13.48 8.86
N HIS A 800 8.31 13.36 8.62
CA HIS A 800 7.78 12.57 7.51
C HIS A 800 6.91 13.39 6.56
N ARG A 801 7.51 13.88 5.47
CA ARG A 801 6.89 14.82 4.52
C ARG A 801 5.55 14.35 3.92
N PRO A 802 5.35 13.08 3.50
CA PRO A 802 4.04 12.66 2.99
C PRO A 802 2.93 12.72 4.03
N MET A 803 3.23 12.39 5.30
CA MET A 803 2.23 12.50 6.39
C MET A 803 1.95 13.97 6.70
N GLN A 804 3.00 14.80 6.71
CA GLN A 804 2.87 16.24 6.86
C GLN A 804 1.96 16.83 5.78
N VAL A 805 2.15 16.47 4.51
CA VAL A 805 1.32 16.96 3.39
C VAL A 805 -0.15 16.57 3.56
N MET A 806 -0.43 15.33 3.97
CA MET A 806 -1.79 14.84 4.21
C MET A 806 -2.48 15.52 5.41
N ALA A 807 -1.73 15.80 6.48
CA ALA A 807 -2.22 16.57 7.62
C ALA A 807 -2.46 18.04 7.25
N VAL A 808 -1.56 18.61 6.45
CA VAL A 808 -1.66 19.99 5.93
C VAL A 808 -2.90 20.15 5.04
N SER A 809 -3.20 19.20 4.15
CA SER A 809 -4.42 19.26 3.33
C SER A 809 -5.70 19.14 4.16
N SER A 810 -5.62 18.53 5.34
CA SER A 810 -6.74 18.37 6.28
C SER A 810 -6.91 19.53 7.27
N LEU A 811 -6.01 20.53 7.25
CA LEU A 811 -6.07 21.72 8.12
C LEU A 811 -7.43 22.42 8.12
N PRO A 812 -8.11 22.60 6.96
CA PRO A 812 -9.43 23.22 6.94
C PRO A 812 -10.46 22.50 7.80
N VAL A 813 -10.41 21.17 7.82
CA VAL A 813 -11.32 20.32 8.57
C VAL A 813 -11.01 20.41 10.07
N TYR A 814 -9.73 20.35 10.44
CA TYR A 814 -9.30 20.48 11.85
C TYR A 814 -9.73 21.82 12.45
N SER A 815 -9.47 22.91 11.73
CA SER A 815 -9.77 24.27 12.19
C SER A 815 -11.28 24.51 12.27
N SER A 816 -12.04 24.10 11.26
CA SER A 816 -13.50 24.30 11.22
C SER A 816 -14.25 23.52 12.30
N ILE A 817 -13.77 22.32 12.68
CA ILE A 817 -14.44 21.46 13.66
C ILE A 817 -14.02 21.78 15.11
N ALA A 818 -12.93 22.49 15.35
CA ALA A 818 -12.50 22.81 16.71
C ALA A 818 -13.55 23.63 17.51
N ASP A 819 -13.71 23.29 18.79
CA ASP A 819 -14.69 23.94 19.69
C ASP A 819 -14.28 25.35 20.10
N ALA A 820 -12.98 25.57 20.24
CA ALA A 820 -12.39 26.89 20.41
C ALA A 820 -11.19 27.03 19.46
N PHE A 821 -11.05 28.21 18.87
CA PHE A 821 -9.89 28.56 18.06
C PHE A 821 -9.19 29.73 18.73
N VAL A 822 -7.91 29.58 19.07
CA VAL A 822 -7.13 30.61 19.75
C VAL A 822 -5.97 31.05 18.88
N ILE A 823 -5.97 32.33 18.52
CA ILE A 823 -4.82 33.03 17.96
C ILE A 823 -3.83 33.31 19.10
N VAL A 824 -2.65 32.69 19.02
CA VAL A 824 -1.56 32.89 19.97
C VAL A 824 -0.53 33.80 19.32
N ALA A 825 -0.57 35.08 19.69
CA ALA A 825 0.28 36.10 19.09
C ALA A 825 0.91 37.04 20.13
N PRO A 826 1.60 36.51 21.17
CA PRO A 826 2.40 37.34 22.07
C PRO A 826 3.54 38.03 21.32
N SER A 827 3.99 39.17 21.84
CA SER A 827 5.15 39.86 21.27
C SER A 827 6.43 39.07 21.56
N ALA A 828 7.04 38.50 20.53
CA ALA A 828 8.29 37.74 20.59
C ALA A 828 9.24 38.17 19.46
N ARG A 829 10.52 37.76 19.50
CA ARG A 829 11.47 38.04 18.41
C ARG A 829 11.75 36.76 17.62
N HIS A 830 11.60 36.81 16.29
CA HIS A 830 11.95 35.70 15.43
C HIS A 830 13.48 35.48 15.45
N LYS A 831 13.91 34.27 15.78
CA LYS A 831 15.33 33.89 15.99
C LYS A 831 16.21 34.19 14.79
N ASN A 832 15.75 33.88 13.58
CA ASN A 832 16.56 34.05 12.36
C ASN A 832 16.47 35.45 11.73
N SER A 833 15.26 35.98 11.51
CA SER A 833 15.09 37.29 10.84
C SER A 833 15.23 38.48 11.79
N GLY A 834 15.16 38.28 13.10
CA GLY A 834 15.14 39.34 14.10
C GLY A 834 13.85 40.17 14.12
N MET A 835 12.86 39.83 13.28
CA MET A 835 11.58 40.54 13.20
C MET A 835 10.77 40.37 14.49
N VAL A 836 10.04 41.41 14.90
CA VAL A 836 9.11 41.32 16.03
C VAL A 836 7.87 40.59 15.55
N CYS A 837 7.57 39.47 16.18
CA CYS A 837 6.41 38.63 15.97
C CYS A 837 5.31 39.05 16.95
N ASN A 838 4.17 39.50 16.47
CA ASN A 838 2.98 39.86 17.27
C ASN A 838 1.68 39.60 16.48
N ALA A 839 0.54 40.12 16.94
CA ALA A 839 -0.75 39.96 16.24
C ALA A 839 -0.75 40.56 14.82
N ASP A 840 -0.06 41.68 14.61
CA ASP A 840 0.04 42.31 13.29
C ASP A 840 0.87 41.45 12.32
N THR A 841 1.98 40.87 12.76
CA THR A 841 2.76 39.98 11.87
C THR A 841 2.12 38.61 11.70
N TYR A 842 1.38 38.14 12.71
CA TYR A 842 0.58 36.93 12.61
C TYR A 842 -0.45 37.06 11.48
N SER A 843 -1.12 38.20 11.36
CA SER A 843 -2.09 38.45 10.29
C SER A 843 -1.46 38.57 8.91
N LEU A 844 -0.13 38.68 8.79
CA LEU A 844 0.56 38.64 7.49
C LEU A 844 0.88 37.22 7.03
N ARG A 845 0.84 36.20 7.89
CA ARG A 845 1.28 34.84 7.56
C ARG A 845 0.23 34.07 6.78
N GLY A 846 0.59 33.57 5.60
CA GLY A 846 -0.34 32.86 4.70
C GLY A 846 -0.99 31.63 5.31
N TRP A 847 -0.23 30.80 6.03
CA TRP A 847 -0.75 29.62 6.74
C TRP A 847 -1.76 30.00 7.84
N CYS A 848 -1.44 31.01 8.65
CA CYS A 848 -2.35 31.49 9.70
C CYS A 848 -3.65 32.06 9.11
N ARG A 849 -3.58 32.77 7.97
CA ARG A 849 -4.76 33.22 7.24
C ARG A 849 -5.63 32.05 6.77
N ALA A 850 -5.02 30.97 6.27
CA ALA A 850 -5.76 29.77 5.84
C ALA A 850 -6.51 29.11 7.01
N GLU A 851 -5.86 28.99 8.17
CA GLU A 851 -6.47 28.45 9.39
C GLU A 851 -7.63 29.31 9.89
N MET A 852 -7.46 30.63 9.91
CA MET A 852 -8.52 31.58 10.26
C MET A 852 -9.69 31.52 9.29
N LEU A 853 -9.41 31.52 7.98
CA LEU A 853 -10.44 31.42 6.95
C LEU A 853 -11.24 30.13 7.11
N ALA A 854 -10.58 29.00 7.34
CA ALA A 854 -11.25 27.72 7.60
C ALA A 854 -12.16 27.76 8.84
N LYS A 855 -11.70 28.36 9.95
CA LYS A 855 -12.50 28.52 11.17
C LYS A 855 -13.74 29.37 10.92
N VAL A 856 -13.54 30.53 10.29
CA VAL A 856 -14.59 31.49 9.98
C VAL A 856 -15.62 30.89 9.02
N CYS A 857 -15.19 30.12 8.03
CA CYS A 857 -16.08 29.39 7.12
C CYS A 857 -16.84 28.25 7.82
N GLY A 858 -16.32 27.69 8.91
CA GLY A 858 -16.92 26.56 9.62
C GLY A 858 -17.92 26.94 10.70
N SER A 859 -17.61 27.95 11.52
CA SER A 859 -18.45 28.34 12.67
C SER A 859 -18.62 29.85 12.83
N GLY A 860 -18.22 30.66 11.85
CA GLY A 860 -18.12 32.10 12.02
C GLY A 860 -17.09 32.47 13.09
N LEU A 861 -17.33 33.59 13.79
CA LEU A 861 -16.46 34.09 14.85
C LEU A 861 -16.71 33.45 16.23
N ASP A 862 -17.66 32.51 16.31
CA ASP A 862 -18.02 31.88 17.57
C ASP A 862 -16.84 31.10 18.15
N ASN A 863 -16.56 31.36 19.44
CA ASN A 863 -15.45 30.75 20.19
C ASN A 863 -14.08 30.93 19.53
N MET A 864 -13.90 32.03 18.78
CA MET A 864 -12.61 32.46 18.27
C MET A 864 -12.03 33.52 19.22
N TYR A 865 -10.79 33.29 19.66
CA TYR A 865 -10.14 34.11 20.67
C TYR A 865 -8.73 34.51 20.24
N ILE A 866 -8.19 35.56 20.86
CA ILE A 866 -6.80 36.00 20.69
C ILE A 866 -6.15 36.21 22.06
N ILE A 867 -4.88 35.82 22.18
CA ILE A 867 -4.03 36.13 23.33
C ILE A 867 -2.72 36.77 22.85
N GLN A 868 -2.36 37.91 23.45
CA GLN A 868 -1.22 38.73 23.02
C GLN A 868 -0.09 38.81 24.07
N GLY A 869 -0.07 37.92 25.06
CA GLY A 869 0.98 37.86 26.08
C GLY A 869 0.83 36.68 27.03
N GLU A 870 1.91 36.34 27.74
CA GLU A 870 1.96 35.19 28.68
C GLU A 870 1.07 35.36 29.92
N GLN A 871 0.64 36.60 30.21
CA GLN A 871 -0.29 36.96 31.30
C GLN A 871 -1.44 37.84 30.79
N ALA A 872 -1.67 37.85 29.47
CA ALA A 872 -2.72 38.65 28.87
C ALA A 872 -4.09 37.97 29.04
N THR A 873 -5.13 38.78 29.11
CA THR A 873 -6.51 38.29 29.07
C THR A 873 -6.80 37.76 27.66
N LEU A 874 -7.43 36.59 27.58
CA LEU A 874 -7.95 36.02 26.34
C LEU A 874 -9.09 36.93 25.84
N GLU A 875 -9.04 37.43 24.61
CA GLU A 875 -10.07 38.33 24.07
C GLU A 875 -10.87 37.64 22.96
N PRO A 876 -12.20 37.81 22.87
CA PRO A 876 -12.96 37.30 21.74
C PRO A 876 -12.63 38.07 20.45
N VAL A 877 -12.49 37.36 19.34
CA VAL A 877 -12.30 37.96 18.02
C VAL A 877 -13.64 38.54 17.54
N THR A 878 -13.70 39.85 17.35
CA THR A 878 -14.90 40.57 16.89
C THR A 878 -14.85 40.85 15.38
N HIS A 879 -15.94 41.33 14.80
CA HIS A 879 -15.96 41.78 13.40
C HIS A 879 -14.95 42.91 13.12
N GLU A 880 -14.62 43.74 14.11
CA GLU A 880 -13.56 44.75 13.99
C GLU A 880 -12.16 44.12 13.91
N TRP A 881 -11.95 42.98 14.56
CA TRP A 881 -10.71 42.21 14.46
C TRP A 881 -10.53 41.59 13.07
N LEU A 882 -11.60 41.12 12.42
CA LEU A 882 -11.51 40.57 11.06
C LEU A 882 -10.90 41.56 10.05
N ALA A 883 -11.23 42.84 10.17
CA ALA A 883 -10.65 43.88 9.33
C ALA A 883 -9.13 44.03 9.53
N LYS A 884 -8.60 43.66 10.71
CA LYS A 884 -7.16 43.70 11.04
C LYS A 884 -6.45 42.37 10.73
N LEU A 885 -7.17 41.25 10.80
CA LEU A 885 -6.60 39.91 10.66
C LEU A 885 -6.49 39.42 9.21
N ASP A 886 -7.17 40.08 8.27
CA ASP A 886 -7.08 39.87 6.81
C ASP A 886 -7.13 38.40 6.35
N LEU A 887 -8.30 37.96 5.89
CA LEU A 887 -8.53 36.57 5.47
C LEU A 887 -8.00 36.23 4.06
N ARG A 888 -7.34 37.15 3.35
CA ARG A 888 -6.81 36.92 1.99
C ARG A 888 -5.55 36.05 2.03
N VAL A 889 -5.76 34.73 2.03
CA VAL A 889 -4.71 33.70 2.19
C VAL A 889 -3.53 33.89 1.24
N PHE A 890 -3.81 34.11 -0.05
CA PHE A 890 -2.78 34.13 -1.09
C PHE A 890 -2.00 35.45 -1.19
N GLU A 891 -2.41 36.48 -0.45
CA GLU A 891 -1.61 37.69 -0.21
C GLU A 891 -0.68 37.53 1.00
N GLY A 892 -0.85 36.48 1.79
CA GLY A 892 -0.02 36.21 2.95
C GLY A 892 1.41 35.83 2.59
N GLU A 893 2.31 36.06 3.54
CA GLU A 893 3.71 35.69 3.49
C GLU A 893 3.89 34.20 3.82
N PHE A 894 4.51 33.46 2.90
CA PHE A 894 4.86 32.06 3.06
C PHE A 894 6.38 31.90 3.19
N SER A 895 6.80 31.00 4.08
CA SER A 895 8.22 30.70 4.28
C SER A 895 8.88 30.23 2.97
N CYS A 896 8.20 29.43 2.16
CA CYS A 896 8.72 28.98 0.86
C CYS A 896 9.02 30.15 -0.09
N CYS A 897 8.16 31.18 -0.12
CA CYS A 897 8.35 32.36 -0.96
C CYS A 897 9.50 33.23 -0.44
N ALA A 898 9.59 33.43 0.87
CA ALA A 898 10.67 34.20 1.50
C ALA A 898 12.05 33.55 1.27
N MET A 899 12.10 32.23 1.17
CA MET A 899 13.30 31.45 0.87
C MET A 899 13.58 31.29 -0.64
N LYS A 900 12.83 31.98 -1.53
CA LYS A 900 12.94 31.83 -2.99
C LYS A 900 12.83 30.36 -3.43
N HIS A 901 11.89 29.65 -2.83
CA HIS A 901 11.57 28.24 -3.09
C HIS A 901 12.79 27.30 -3.08
N LYS A 902 13.79 27.59 -2.23
CA LYS A 902 14.95 26.73 -2.05
C LYS A 902 14.55 25.33 -1.59
N GLY A 903 14.98 24.30 -2.32
CA GLY A 903 14.69 22.90 -2.06
C GLY A 903 13.25 22.45 -2.36
N THR A 904 12.43 23.25 -3.08
CA THR A 904 11.07 22.85 -3.46
C THR A 904 10.72 23.25 -4.89
N VAL A 905 10.01 22.36 -5.60
CA VAL A 905 9.53 22.60 -6.97
C VAL A 905 8.12 23.20 -7.02
N LYS A 906 7.41 23.20 -5.87
CA LYS A 906 6.02 23.66 -5.73
C LYS A 906 5.92 24.69 -4.60
N CYS A 907 5.19 25.77 -4.83
CA CYS A 907 4.87 26.78 -3.85
C CYS A 907 3.77 26.30 -2.89
N ASP A 908 3.85 26.68 -1.62
CA ASP A 908 2.80 26.39 -0.62
C ASP A 908 1.42 26.94 -1.04
N LYS A 909 1.39 28.06 -1.78
CA LYS A 909 0.16 28.61 -2.38
C LYS A 909 -0.50 27.60 -3.34
N GLU A 910 0.28 26.92 -4.17
CA GLU A 910 -0.23 25.89 -5.09
C GLU A 910 -0.77 24.66 -4.33
N SER A 911 -0.25 24.40 -3.12
CA SER A 911 -0.75 23.32 -2.26
C SER A 911 -2.05 23.69 -1.53
N LEU A 912 -2.26 24.98 -1.26
CA LEU A 912 -3.48 25.50 -0.63
C LEU A 912 -4.64 25.76 -1.59
N MET A 913 -4.40 25.78 -2.90
CA MET A 913 -5.43 26.07 -3.90
C MET A 913 -6.66 25.14 -3.79
N SER A 914 -6.45 23.82 -3.77
CA SER A 914 -7.55 22.84 -3.70
C SER A 914 -8.33 22.91 -2.36
N PRO A 915 -7.66 22.90 -1.19
CA PRO A 915 -8.35 23.03 0.09
C PRO A 915 -9.16 24.33 0.23
N ILE A 916 -8.65 25.47 -0.25
CA ILE A 916 -9.36 26.75 -0.20
C ILE A 916 -10.52 26.80 -1.21
N LEU A 917 -10.37 26.23 -2.41
CA LEU A 917 -11.46 26.10 -3.38
C LEU A 917 -12.61 25.24 -2.82
N GLY A 918 -12.27 24.18 -2.10
CA GLY A 918 -13.23 23.31 -1.41
C GLY A 918 -13.98 24.03 -0.28
N LEU A 919 -13.27 24.79 0.57
CA LEU A 919 -13.90 25.66 1.57
C LEU A 919 -14.87 26.67 0.94
N TYR A 920 -14.48 27.28 -0.19
CA TYR A 920 -15.35 28.22 -0.89
C TYR A 920 -16.64 27.55 -1.40
N SER A 921 -16.56 26.30 -1.88
CA SER A 921 -17.73 25.49 -2.23
C SER A 921 -18.71 25.37 -1.07
N LEU A 922 -18.21 25.11 0.16
CA LEU A 922 -19.03 25.03 1.37
C LEU A 922 -19.69 26.36 1.71
N VAL A 923 -18.94 27.47 1.62
CA VAL A 923 -19.47 28.82 1.86
C VAL A 923 -20.59 29.16 0.87
N ILE A 924 -20.42 28.86 -0.43
CA ILE A 924 -21.48 29.07 -1.43
C ILE A 924 -22.71 28.22 -1.11
N LYS A 925 -22.53 26.95 -0.72
CA LYS A 925 -23.63 26.02 -0.38
C LYS A 925 -24.39 26.46 0.88
N GLN A 926 -23.70 27.07 1.83
CA GLN A 926 -24.24 27.45 3.14
C GLN A 926 -24.57 28.96 3.26
N ARG A 927 -24.52 29.71 2.15
CA ARG A 927 -24.78 31.16 2.10
C ARG A 927 -26.11 31.64 2.69
N SER A 928 -27.06 30.73 2.96
CA SER A 928 -28.31 31.04 3.65
C SER A 928 -28.19 31.11 5.17
N LEU A 929 -27.13 30.57 5.78
CA LEU A 929 -26.88 30.62 7.22
C LEU A 929 -26.40 32.02 7.61
N SER A 930 -26.97 32.58 8.68
CA SER A 930 -26.70 33.97 9.11
C SER A 930 -25.22 34.27 9.34
N HIS A 931 -24.50 33.37 10.01
CA HIS A 931 -23.06 33.53 10.29
C HIS A 931 -22.17 33.37 9.04
N ILE A 932 -22.66 32.75 7.97
CA ILE A 932 -21.94 32.57 6.69
C ILE A 932 -22.21 33.73 5.72
N GLN A 933 -23.33 34.44 5.87
CA GLN A 933 -23.67 35.58 4.99
C GLN A 933 -22.58 36.65 5.02
N ASP A 934 -22.10 37.02 6.21
CA ASP A 934 -21.05 38.04 6.36
C ASP A 934 -19.73 37.57 5.73
N VAL A 935 -19.38 36.29 5.88
CA VAL A 935 -18.18 35.67 5.30
C VAL A 935 -18.28 35.62 3.77
N TYR A 936 -19.43 35.20 3.25
CA TYR A 936 -19.70 35.18 1.82
C TYR A 936 -19.63 36.58 1.21
N HIS A 937 -20.23 37.57 1.87
CA HIS A 937 -20.14 38.97 1.43
C HIS A 937 -18.71 39.49 1.44
N HIS A 938 -17.93 39.18 2.48
CA HIS A 938 -16.54 39.59 2.59
C HIS A 938 -15.68 39.00 1.46
N ILE A 939 -15.75 37.67 1.23
CA ILE A 939 -15.03 37.00 0.15
C ILE A 939 -15.44 37.56 -1.21
N ASN A 940 -16.75 37.70 -1.44
CA ASN A 940 -17.27 38.11 -2.75
C ASN A 940 -17.04 39.59 -3.06
N SER A 941 -16.81 40.44 -2.04
CA SER A 941 -16.48 41.86 -2.22
C SER A 941 -15.07 42.11 -2.76
N ASP A 942 -14.13 41.16 -2.52
CA ASP A 942 -12.72 41.23 -2.90
C ASP A 942 -12.28 39.93 -3.61
N LYS A 943 -13.17 39.32 -4.41
CA LYS A 943 -13.02 37.96 -4.96
C LYS A 943 -11.67 37.71 -5.65
N ASP A 944 -11.26 38.62 -6.54
CA ASP A 944 -10.01 38.49 -7.31
C ASP A 944 -8.75 38.46 -6.43
N ARG A 945 -8.83 39.06 -5.24
CA ARG A 945 -7.73 39.06 -4.26
C ARG A 945 -7.76 37.84 -3.35
N PHE A 946 -8.95 37.30 -3.08
CA PHE A 946 -9.11 36.02 -2.39
C PHE A 946 -8.68 34.84 -3.26
N PHE A 947 -8.91 34.92 -4.58
CA PHE A 947 -8.63 33.85 -5.53
C PHE A 947 -7.86 34.40 -6.76
N PRO A 948 -6.56 34.70 -6.61
CA PRO A 948 -5.79 35.25 -7.72
C PRO A 948 -5.60 34.23 -8.84
N ASP A 949 -5.69 34.68 -10.09
CA ASP A 949 -5.54 33.82 -11.28
C ASP A 949 -4.18 33.13 -11.35
N SER A 950 -3.12 33.84 -10.92
CA SER A 950 -1.73 33.39 -11.02
C SER A 950 -0.90 33.80 -9.79
N ILE A 951 0.26 33.16 -9.64
CA ILE A 951 1.29 33.51 -8.67
C ILE A 951 2.67 33.59 -9.34
N PHE A 952 3.58 34.33 -8.70
CA PHE A 952 4.99 34.35 -9.11
C PHE A 952 5.80 33.32 -8.30
N PHE A 953 6.39 32.37 -9.01
CA PHE A 953 7.36 31.42 -8.49
C PHE A 953 8.78 31.93 -8.77
N VAL A 954 9.58 32.11 -7.71
CA VAL A 954 10.99 32.50 -7.82
C VAL A 954 11.84 31.30 -7.44
N ASP A 955 12.65 30.79 -8.36
CA ASP A 955 13.55 29.65 -8.09
C ASP A 955 14.85 30.06 -7.36
N GLU A 956 15.65 29.08 -6.97
CA GLU A 956 16.94 29.29 -6.27
C GLU A 956 17.92 30.18 -7.04
N LYS A 957 17.83 30.17 -8.37
CA LYS A 957 18.67 30.96 -9.28
C LYS A 957 18.11 32.37 -9.50
N GLY A 958 16.97 32.69 -8.88
CA GLY A 958 16.29 33.98 -8.99
C GLY A 958 15.45 34.15 -10.26
N LYS A 959 15.21 33.07 -11.02
CA LYS A 959 14.30 33.09 -12.18
C LYS A 959 12.87 33.23 -11.68
N VAL A 960 12.14 34.18 -12.26
CA VAL A 960 10.72 34.41 -11.97
C VAL A 960 9.87 33.74 -13.04
N GLU A 961 8.92 32.93 -12.62
CA GLU A 961 7.94 32.24 -13.47
C GLU A 961 6.53 32.61 -12.97
N GLU A 962 5.65 33.02 -13.88
CA GLU A 962 4.23 33.19 -13.57
C GLU A 962 3.51 31.85 -13.77
N ARG A 963 2.83 31.37 -12.73
CA ARG A 963 2.12 30.08 -12.73
C ARG A 963 0.64 30.30 -12.45
N GLU A 964 -0.22 29.61 -13.19
CA GLU A 964 -1.68 29.60 -12.96
C GLU A 964 -1.97 29.00 -11.58
N LEU A 965 -2.84 29.66 -10.80
CA LEU A 965 -3.29 29.23 -9.48
C LEU A 965 -4.77 28.85 -9.52
N PHE A 966 -5.68 29.82 -9.58
CA PHE A 966 -7.11 29.56 -9.68
C PHE A 966 -7.63 29.59 -11.12
N GLY A 967 -7.18 30.55 -11.94
CA GLY A 967 -7.72 30.76 -13.29
C GLY A 967 -9.27 30.68 -13.32
N PRO A 968 -9.89 29.90 -14.23
CA PRO A 968 -11.35 29.80 -14.33
C PRO A 968 -12.00 28.88 -13.27
N LEU A 969 -11.23 28.31 -12.32
CA LEU A 969 -11.76 27.32 -11.35
C LEU A 969 -12.84 27.90 -10.43
N VAL A 970 -12.73 29.17 -10.05
CA VAL A 970 -13.68 29.83 -9.14
C VAL A 970 -15.05 29.97 -9.80
N GLU A 971 -15.08 30.48 -11.02
CA GLU A 971 -16.31 30.61 -11.82
C GLU A 971 -16.94 29.23 -12.07
N LYS A 972 -16.12 28.24 -12.45
CA LYS A 972 -16.59 26.88 -12.68
C LYS A 972 -17.12 26.20 -11.42
N MET A 973 -16.53 26.46 -10.26
CA MET A 973 -17.05 25.97 -8.97
C MET A 973 -18.42 26.60 -8.67
N GLU A 974 -18.61 27.89 -8.94
CA GLU A 974 -19.91 28.56 -8.79
C GLU A 974 -20.96 27.98 -9.73
N GLU A 975 -20.62 27.79 -11.01
CA GLU A 975 -21.48 27.12 -12.01
C GLU A 975 -21.84 25.70 -11.56
N TYR A 976 -20.84 24.94 -11.09
CA TYR A 976 -21.01 23.58 -10.60
C TYR A 976 -22.01 23.52 -9.43
N VAL A 977 -21.82 24.36 -8.41
CA VAL A 977 -22.72 24.41 -7.24
C VAL A 977 -24.13 24.87 -7.64
N GLN A 978 -24.27 25.78 -8.61
CA GLN A 978 -25.57 26.19 -9.15
C GLN A 978 -26.25 25.11 -10.00
N SER A 979 -25.47 24.29 -10.71
CA SER A 979 -25.96 23.26 -11.64
C SER A 979 -26.54 22.03 -10.97
N GLN A 980 -26.27 21.79 -9.67
CA GLN A 980 -26.76 20.62 -8.94
C GLN A 980 -28.23 20.81 -8.49
N PRO A 981 -29.23 20.16 -9.12
CA PRO A 981 -30.62 20.27 -8.72
C PRO A 981 -30.90 19.22 -7.64
N GLY A 982 -31.10 19.64 -6.40
CA GLY A 982 -31.65 18.76 -5.36
C GLY A 982 -30.79 18.54 -4.12
N THR A 983 -29.68 19.27 -3.94
CA THR A 983 -28.98 19.30 -2.65
C THR A 983 -29.82 19.90 -1.54
N ALA A 984 -30.95 20.57 -1.82
CA ALA A 984 -31.90 20.97 -0.78
C ALA A 984 -32.37 19.79 0.11
N LYS A 985 -32.47 18.53 -0.40
CA LYS A 985 -32.90 17.37 0.42
C LYS A 985 -31.76 16.63 1.14
N VAL A 986 -30.55 16.59 0.56
CA VAL A 986 -29.35 16.05 1.25
C VAL A 986 -28.85 17.06 2.30
N ILE A 987 -28.99 18.36 1.99
CA ILE A 987 -28.82 19.46 2.93
C ILE A 987 -29.94 19.45 3.96
N GLN A 988 -31.19 19.08 3.69
CA GLN A 988 -32.20 19.01 4.77
C GLN A 988 -31.90 17.91 5.81
N ARG A 989 -31.25 16.80 5.42
CA ARG A 989 -30.76 15.76 6.35
C ARG A 989 -29.46 16.14 7.09
N ARG A 990 -28.60 16.96 6.47
CA ARG A 990 -27.34 17.46 7.06
C ARG A 990 -27.52 18.74 7.88
N SER A 991 -28.42 19.62 7.44
CA SER A 991 -29.00 20.77 8.15
C SER A 991 -29.78 20.29 9.34
N SER A 992 -30.59 19.21 9.27
CA SER A 992 -31.20 18.63 10.48
C SER A 992 -30.17 18.06 11.46
N MET A 993 -28.93 17.80 11.03
CA MET A 993 -27.81 17.35 11.88
C MET A 993 -27.06 18.54 12.50
N TRP A 994 -26.94 19.65 11.76
CA TRP A 994 -26.35 20.92 12.20
C TRP A 994 -27.31 21.78 13.04
N GLU A 995 -28.59 21.84 12.68
CA GLU A 995 -29.69 22.51 13.38
C GLU A 995 -30.15 21.70 14.60
N ALA A 996 -30.03 20.36 14.63
CA ALA A 996 -30.24 19.61 15.87
C ALA A 996 -29.16 19.91 16.92
N ALA A 997 -27.95 20.31 16.49
CA ALA A 997 -26.89 20.76 17.38
C ALA A 997 -27.16 22.18 17.94
N SER A 998 -27.88 23.04 17.21
CA SER A 998 -28.29 24.37 17.68
C SER A 998 -29.65 24.41 18.39
N GLU A 999 -30.64 23.62 17.96
CA GLU A 999 -31.97 23.54 18.60
C GLU A 999 -31.96 22.76 19.92
N SER A 1000 -31.08 21.75 20.11
CA SER A 1000 -30.94 21.10 21.42
C SER A 1000 -30.30 22.05 22.46
N SER A 1001 -29.50 23.02 22.01
CA SER A 1001 -28.99 24.13 22.83
C SER A 1001 -30.05 25.21 23.14
N MET A 1002 -31.11 25.35 22.33
CA MET A 1002 -32.15 26.39 22.54
C MET A 1002 -33.45 25.89 23.19
N LYS A 1003 -33.91 24.64 22.95
CA LYS A 1003 -35.19 24.12 23.48
C LYS A 1003 -35.15 23.68 24.95
N HIS A 1004 -34.00 23.66 25.60
CA HIS A 1004 -33.88 23.45 27.05
C HIS A 1004 -33.68 24.76 27.84
N MET A 1005 -33.81 25.92 27.20
CA MET A 1005 -33.74 27.23 27.86
C MET A 1005 -35.10 27.89 28.16
N THR A 1006 -36.23 27.34 27.68
CA THR A 1006 -37.56 28.00 27.78
C THR A 1006 -38.63 27.28 28.61
N HIS A 1007 -38.27 26.26 29.38
CA HIS A 1007 -39.09 25.80 30.50
C HIS A 1007 -38.22 25.80 31.76
N ASP A 1008 -38.73 26.43 32.81
CA ASP A 1008 -38.14 26.57 34.15
C ASP A 1008 -37.22 27.77 34.42
N ILE A 1009 -37.68 28.99 34.08
CA ILE A 1009 -37.47 30.18 34.94
C ILE A 1009 -38.72 31.09 34.91
N GLU A 1010 -39.77 30.68 35.61
CA GLU A 1010 -40.66 31.57 36.35
C GLU A 1010 -40.94 30.83 37.66
N THR A 1011 -40.13 31.00 38.70
CA THR A 1011 -40.34 32.05 39.69
C THR A 1011 -39.24 31.90 40.74
N ALA A 1012 -38.46 32.96 40.96
CA ALA A 1012 -37.70 33.12 42.20
C ALA A 1012 -38.35 34.25 42.99
N PRO A 1013 -38.77 34.04 44.25
CA PRO A 1013 -39.03 35.14 45.16
C PRO A 1013 -37.71 35.63 45.76
N GLN A 1014 -37.57 36.95 45.81
CA GLN A 1014 -36.54 37.67 46.54
C GLN A 1014 -36.60 37.35 48.03
N GLU A 1015 -35.43 37.25 48.68
CA GLU A 1015 -35.29 37.59 50.09
C GLU A 1015 -34.53 38.92 50.21
N ASP A 1016 -35.04 39.79 51.07
CA ASP A 1016 -34.22 40.61 51.95
C ASP A 1016 -34.88 40.65 53.33
N SER A 1017 -34.04 40.48 54.37
CA SER A 1017 -34.24 40.74 55.82
C SER A 1017 -35.42 40.11 56.58
N ASP A 1018 -35.17 39.16 57.50
CA ASP A 1018 -35.00 39.43 58.95
C ASP A 1018 -35.03 38.14 59.84
N GLU A 1019 -34.20 38.15 60.88
CA GLU A 1019 -34.34 37.52 62.20
C GLU A 1019 -34.28 35.97 62.43
N VAL A 1020 -33.25 35.57 63.21
CA VAL A 1020 -33.32 34.87 64.53
C VAL A 1020 -33.44 33.32 64.60
N PHE A 1021 -32.35 32.72 65.14
CA PHE A 1021 -32.19 31.57 66.07
C PHE A 1021 -32.12 30.08 65.62
N ASP A 1022 -30.98 29.48 66.03
CA ASP A 1022 -30.78 28.19 66.75
C ASP A 1022 -31.29 26.86 66.17
N ASP A 1023 -30.36 25.94 65.83
CA ASP A 1023 -29.68 25.00 66.76
C ASP A 1023 -29.45 23.59 66.16
N ASN A 1024 -28.24 23.07 66.42
CA ASN A 1024 -27.83 21.67 66.61
C ASN A 1024 -28.21 20.57 65.58
N ALA A 1025 -27.20 19.98 64.90
CA ALA A 1025 -26.52 18.72 65.28
C ALA A 1025 -27.18 17.50 64.58
N SER A 1026 -26.55 16.39 64.19
CA SER A 1026 -25.26 15.75 64.43
C SER A 1026 -25.21 14.51 63.51
N GLU A 1027 -24.01 14.07 63.11
CA GLU A 1027 -23.54 12.66 63.09
C GLU A 1027 -24.33 11.61 62.25
N SER A 1028 -23.79 10.54 61.68
CA SER A 1028 -22.55 9.77 61.86
C SER A 1028 -22.38 8.81 60.66
N LYS A 1029 -21.12 8.48 60.38
CA LYS A 1029 -20.60 7.42 59.49
C LYS A 1029 -20.97 5.98 59.99
N PRO A 1030 -20.25 4.89 59.59
CA PRO A 1030 -20.29 4.12 58.32
C PRO A 1030 -20.43 2.60 58.60
N LYS A 1031 -20.41 1.72 57.56
CA LYS A 1031 -19.54 0.50 57.53
C LYS A 1031 -19.72 -0.39 56.29
N LEU A 1032 -18.58 -1.01 55.93
CA LEU A 1032 -18.31 -2.01 54.90
C LEU A 1032 -19.17 -3.28 54.99
N PHE A 1033 -19.33 -4.00 53.86
CA PHE A 1033 -19.07 -5.45 53.75
C PHE A 1033 -18.90 -5.91 52.29
N THR A 1034 -18.26 -7.08 52.14
CA THR A 1034 -17.57 -7.68 50.99
C THR A 1034 -18.40 -8.60 50.08
N LYS A 1035 -17.92 -8.75 48.82
CA LYS A 1035 -17.91 -9.92 47.89
C LYS A 1035 -19.19 -10.76 47.64
N GLY A 1036 -19.51 -10.98 46.35
CA GLY A 1036 -20.13 -12.24 45.88
C GLY A 1036 -20.93 -12.22 44.57
N SER A 1037 -20.36 -12.85 43.54
CA SER A 1037 -20.98 -13.66 42.46
C SER A 1037 -21.98 -13.08 41.42
N SER A 1038 -21.56 -13.26 40.16
CA SER A 1038 -22.26 -13.90 39.02
C SER A 1038 -23.47 -13.26 38.32
N SER A 1039 -23.25 -13.11 37.00
CA SER A 1039 -24.13 -13.49 35.86
C SER A 1039 -25.13 -12.49 35.27
N ARG A 1040 -25.02 -12.36 33.94
CA ARG A 1040 -25.96 -11.81 32.93
C ARG A 1040 -26.22 -10.30 33.06
N TRP A 1041 -25.83 -9.46 32.11
CA TRP A 1041 -25.98 -9.52 30.65
C TRP A 1041 -24.80 -8.90 29.93
#